data_AF-A0A2N2T0G2-F1
#
_entry.id   AF-A0A2N2T0G2-F1
#
_cell.length_a   1.000
_cell.length_b   1.000
_cell.length_c   1.000
_cell.angle_alpha   90.00
_cell.angle_beta   90.00
_cell.angle_gamma   90.00
#
_symmetry.space_group_name_H-M   'P 1'
#
loop_
_entity.id
_entity.type
_entity.pdbx_description
1 polymer ?
#
loop_
_entity_poly.entity_id
_entity_poly.type
_entity_poly.pdbx_seq_one_letter_code
_entity_poly.pdbx_strand_id
1 'polypeptide(L)'
;MKSFRLILLGLMVTLLGLSSLTRAEDIDLYSDNAGTTGLPNVLLVLDNAANFSASAGTCAYVNDGTAGGTVPSLNGTAGGIEQCAIYNVVSSLPADSVNLGLMVYNANNIRDINNANCSDVNGGCLVQPLVNMSGAAKTKFLAWVKTWKTSGGAGDGYIKANGEATAATMQESWAYYAGSTGLSGRSYAGVKPVAGCQKNFVIFIGNAFTTSGTPSDTGNVSPQGALVAAPGVTSTQLASITIPSGSYGTSAFSCGNYSMGNHNDPSGLYADEWARYMYQTDLYGTLDDSQSITTYTVGLLGSSCKPDYPALLTSMAKVGGGKYFATSSYDEISTAILKILNEIQAVNSVFSSASLPVSVNAQGTYLNQIFLGMFRPDANANPRWVGNLKQYQFILEYPDPSNPDPNKATLKLGDSAGHAAISSAGTGFITPDAVSFWTQKNTSTAPDSTGGFFINDPRGSGLAFDSPDGELVEKGGAAQQLRLNNLTVDYTSTPSSPRRLYTYCPSGTSCNASLSNSANAFATSNTAITDAMLSAVSGVSVSSITRSGLTATVTTGANHGFLSGDTVTISGATQSEYNGTKTLIVKLSNTSFSFTVPEYPPSPATGSFTASIAGAPQTVSSISRSGTVATVNLAAHGFVTGQSVTISGATQSAYNGTFTITKINNDSFSYTVVEGPRSPAGSGTAKVLANTKNIETYNNNPNPGVVRAAGSTLVTVTTTANHGFAASGTVTISGVMDPVTNVAISEYNGPFSYTRTGNKTFTYNIAGTTPASPATGTITADGSAAAKTITSLTRSGTTVTATSPAHGFINGQTVSIGGTAGTQEGGYIGSFVISGVTSNTFQYSVVTTPVSPATGTITAQKSGVSDRTSLINWVRGENNFGDEASPDSPYTVRPSIHGDVLHSRPLTINFGTDVAPHVVVFYGANDGVFRAVNGNQTGSITSGG
;
A
#
# COMPACT_ATOMS: atom_id res chain seq x y z
N MET A 1 35.36 8.74 -47.28
CA MET A 1 35.83 7.59 -46.46
C MET A 1 35.74 7.83 -44.95
N LYS A 2 36.55 8.72 -44.33
CA LYS A 2 36.57 8.86 -42.84
C LYS A 2 35.20 9.11 -42.21
N SER A 3 34.41 10.06 -42.72
CA SER A 3 33.08 10.41 -42.20
C SER A 3 32.09 9.23 -42.21
N PHE A 4 32.13 8.41 -43.26
CA PHE A 4 31.26 7.23 -43.40
C PHE A 4 31.58 6.17 -42.33
N ARG A 5 32.85 6.03 -41.93
CA ARG A 5 33.25 5.14 -40.82
C ARG A 5 32.81 5.66 -39.45
N LEU A 6 32.78 6.98 -39.22
CA LEU A 6 32.20 7.54 -37.98
C LEU A 6 30.70 7.29 -37.90
N ILE A 7 29.97 7.45 -39.01
CA ILE A 7 28.51 7.18 -39.05
C ILE A 7 28.24 5.68 -38.82
N LEU A 8 29.02 4.78 -39.42
CA LEU A 8 28.89 3.33 -39.19
C LEU A 8 29.21 2.94 -37.74
N LEU A 9 30.24 3.55 -37.14
CA LEU A 9 30.59 3.32 -35.73
C LEU A 9 29.51 3.85 -34.79
N GLY A 10 28.93 5.02 -35.09
CA GLY A 10 27.78 5.56 -34.38
C GLY A 10 26.56 4.64 -34.43
N LEU A 11 26.21 4.11 -35.61
CA LEU A 11 25.14 3.11 -35.75
C LEU A 11 25.44 1.81 -35.01
N MET A 12 26.68 1.31 -35.02
CA MET A 12 27.03 0.11 -34.25
C MET A 12 26.90 0.34 -32.73
N VAL A 13 27.31 1.51 -32.23
CA VAL A 13 27.17 1.86 -30.81
C VAL A 13 25.69 2.03 -30.41
N THR A 14 24.84 2.61 -31.26
CA THR A 14 23.40 2.70 -30.97
C THR A 14 22.68 1.35 -31.09
N LEU A 15 23.00 0.49 -32.06
CA LEU A 15 22.45 -0.86 -32.12
C LEU A 15 22.84 -1.70 -30.89
N LEU A 16 24.11 -1.64 -30.46
CA LEU A 16 24.58 -2.35 -29.26
C LEU A 16 23.97 -1.78 -27.98
N GLY A 17 23.72 -0.47 -27.90
CA GLY A 17 23.02 0.16 -26.77
C GLY A 17 21.52 -0.15 -26.71
N LEU A 18 20.88 -0.44 -27.85
CA LEU A 18 19.47 -0.86 -27.90
C LEU A 18 19.30 -2.32 -27.43
N SER A 19 20.24 -3.22 -27.74
CA SER A 19 20.19 -4.61 -27.28
C SER A 19 20.30 -4.80 -25.76
N SER A 20 20.65 -3.77 -24.98
CA SER A 20 20.69 -3.80 -23.51
C SER A 20 19.41 -3.38 -22.80
N LEU A 21 18.34 -3.02 -23.53
CA LEU A 21 17.06 -2.57 -22.94
C LEU A 21 15.86 -3.52 -23.17
N THR A 22 16.09 -4.67 -23.81
CA THR A 22 15.05 -5.70 -24.01
C THR A 22 15.57 -7.07 -23.60
N ARG A 23 15.80 -7.26 -22.29
CA ARG A 23 15.62 -8.59 -21.70
C ARG A 23 14.15 -8.72 -21.34
N ALA A 24 13.35 -9.23 -22.27
CA ALA A 24 12.11 -9.87 -21.87
C ALA A 24 12.50 -11.11 -21.07
N GLU A 25 12.11 -11.18 -19.81
CA GLU A 25 12.11 -12.45 -19.09
C GLU A 25 10.77 -13.15 -19.39
N ASP A 26 10.69 -14.48 -19.30
CA ASP A 26 9.47 -15.20 -19.72
C ASP A 26 8.24 -14.84 -18.85
N ILE A 27 8.47 -14.09 -17.77
CA ILE A 27 7.48 -13.49 -16.90
C ILE A 27 6.69 -12.34 -17.57
N ASP A 28 7.33 -11.59 -18.46
CA ASP A 28 6.72 -10.43 -19.12
C ASP A 28 5.58 -10.88 -20.08
N LEU A 29 5.74 -12.07 -20.67
CA LEU A 29 4.72 -12.75 -21.47
C LEU A 29 3.46 -13.09 -20.65
N TYR A 30 3.60 -13.23 -19.33
CA TYR A 30 2.51 -13.57 -18.41
C TYR A 30 2.02 -12.39 -17.56
N SER A 31 2.74 -11.26 -17.50
CA SER A 31 2.24 -9.99 -16.93
C SER A 31 1.49 -9.15 -17.95
N ASP A 32 2.02 -9.02 -19.18
CA ASP A 32 1.51 -8.07 -20.16
C ASP A 32 0.31 -8.61 -20.95
N ASN A 33 -0.06 -9.88 -20.73
CA ASN A 33 -1.24 -10.52 -21.31
C ASN A 33 -2.59 -10.00 -20.72
N ALA A 34 -2.57 -8.87 -20.01
CA ALA A 34 -3.75 -8.02 -19.76
C ALA A 34 -4.36 -7.46 -21.08
N GLY A 35 -3.68 -7.62 -22.22
CA GLY A 35 -4.25 -7.37 -23.55
C GLY A 35 -5.35 -8.36 -23.96
N THR A 36 -6.57 -7.85 -24.09
CA THR A 36 -7.74 -8.43 -24.82
C THR A 36 -8.74 -9.35 -24.09
N THR A 37 -8.56 -9.69 -22.80
CA THR A 37 -9.71 -10.12 -21.97
C THR A 37 -10.35 -8.92 -21.29
N GLY A 38 -11.68 -8.79 -21.34
CA GLY A 38 -12.39 -7.61 -20.85
C GLY A 38 -12.27 -7.39 -19.33
N LEU A 39 -12.28 -6.13 -18.91
CA LEU A 39 -12.15 -5.72 -17.49
C LEU A 39 -13.17 -6.44 -16.58
N PRO A 40 -12.78 -6.84 -15.36
CA PRO A 40 -13.67 -7.52 -14.42
C PRO A 40 -14.81 -6.62 -13.97
N ASN A 41 -15.99 -7.21 -13.80
CA ASN A 41 -17.22 -6.51 -13.39
C ASN A 41 -17.48 -6.70 -11.89
N VAL A 42 -17.13 -5.71 -11.08
CA VAL A 42 -17.21 -5.77 -9.61
C VAL A 42 -18.34 -4.91 -9.06
N LEU A 43 -19.39 -5.53 -8.53
CA LEU A 43 -20.45 -4.87 -7.78
C LEU A 43 -20.11 -4.90 -6.28
N LEU A 44 -19.89 -3.74 -5.69
CA LEU A 44 -19.89 -3.60 -4.24
C LEU A 44 -21.36 -3.67 -3.74
N VAL A 45 -21.61 -4.43 -2.67
CA VAL A 45 -22.88 -4.45 -1.95
C VAL A 45 -22.59 -4.03 -0.51
N LEU A 46 -23.36 -3.10 0.05
CA LEU A 46 -23.06 -2.49 1.36
C LEU A 46 -24.27 -2.53 2.30
N ASP A 47 -24.08 -3.08 3.50
CA ASP A 47 -25.04 -2.94 4.60
C ASP A 47 -25.03 -1.51 5.14
N ASN A 48 -26.12 -0.82 4.87
CA ASN A 48 -26.39 0.56 5.22
C ASN A 48 -27.54 0.69 6.24
N ALA A 49 -27.84 -0.37 7.00
CA ALA A 49 -29.00 -0.46 7.89
C ALA A 49 -28.81 0.34 9.20
N ALA A 50 -29.34 -0.15 10.33
CA ALA A 50 -29.26 0.53 11.62
C ALA A 50 -27.80 0.80 12.06
N ASN A 51 -26.89 -0.16 11.83
CA ASN A 51 -25.48 -0.08 12.25
C ASN A 51 -24.66 0.98 11.49
N PHE A 52 -25.10 1.44 10.31
CA PHE A 52 -24.40 2.48 9.53
C PHE A 52 -24.24 3.81 10.30
N SER A 53 -25.16 4.09 11.24
CA SER A 53 -25.11 5.22 12.17
C SER A 53 -24.43 4.92 13.52
N ALA A 54 -23.98 3.69 13.78
CA ALA A 54 -23.41 3.32 15.07
C ALA A 54 -22.03 3.97 15.29
N SER A 55 -21.76 4.40 16.52
CA SER A 55 -20.52 5.08 16.90
C SER A 55 -19.30 4.16 16.71
N ALA A 56 -18.28 4.66 16.03
CA ALA A 56 -17.07 3.92 15.66
C ALA A 56 -15.80 4.79 15.72
N GLY A 57 -14.67 4.22 15.28
CA GLY A 57 -13.42 4.95 15.14
C GLY A 57 -13.49 6.07 14.09
N THR A 58 -12.53 7.00 14.16
CA THR A 58 -12.35 8.06 13.16
C THR A 58 -11.62 7.54 11.91
N CYS A 59 -11.83 8.19 10.77
CA CYS A 59 -11.10 7.89 9.53
C CYS A 59 -10.85 9.15 8.70
N ALA A 60 -10.01 9.03 7.68
CA ALA A 60 -9.69 10.12 6.76
C ALA A 60 -9.56 9.64 5.31
N TYR A 61 -9.84 10.57 4.38
CA TYR A 61 -9.60 10.39 2.96
C TYR A 61 -8.10 10.55 2.66
N VAL A 62 -7.47 9.45 2.24
CA VAL A 62 -6.06 9.41 1.83
C VAL A 62 -5.98 9.74 0.34
N ASN A 63 -4.93 10.45 -0.06
CA ASN A 63 -4.66 10.89 -1.45
C ASN A 63 -5.71 11.86 -2.05
N ASP A 64 -6.45 12.62 -1.22
CA ASP A 64 -7.47 13.55 -1.72
C ASP A 64 -6.96 14.94 -2.13
N GLY A 65 -5.64 15.14 -2.10
CA GLY A 65 -4.95 16.41 -2.34
C GLY A 65 -4.59 17.19 -1.07
N THR A 66 -5.11 16.82 0.10
CA THR A 66 -4.89 17.53 1.36
C THR A 66 -3.78 16.89 2.19
N ALA A 67 -2.81 17.68 2.66
CA ALA A 67 -1.80 17.20 3.60
C ALA A 67 -2.44 16.83 4.96
N GLY A 68 -2.39 15.55 5.32
CA GLY A 68 -3.08 14.99 6.49
C GLY A 68 -4.46 14.36 6.18
N GLY A 69 -4.97 14.53 4.96
CA GLY A 69 -6.27 14.00 4.52
C GLY A 69 -7.49 14.78 5.04
N THR A 70 -8.60 14.70 4.32
CA THR A 70 -9.88 15.29 4.75
C THR A 70 -10.71 14.29 5.54
N VAL A 71 -11.33 14.74 6.63
CA VAL A 71 -12.23 13.94 7.48
C VAL A 71 -13.65 13.90 6.85
N PRO A 72 -14.33 12.75 6.78
CA PRO A 72 -15.65 12.64 6.13
C PRO A 72 -16.81 13.22 6.94
N SER A 73 -17.95 13.39 6.25
CA SER A 73 -19.26 13.73 6.83
C SER A 73 -19.76 12.74 7.89
N LEU A 74 -19.42 11.45 7.75
CA LEU A 74 -19.81 10.36 8.65
C LEU A 74 -18.71 9.98 9.67
N ASN A 75 -17.70 10.84 9.88
CA ASN A 75 -16.59 10.52 10.77
C ASN A 75 -17.05 10.16 12.20
N GLY A 76 -16.53 9.05 12.73
CA GLY A 76 -16.96 8.51 14.02
C GLY A 76 -18.22 7.64 13.95
N THR A 77 -18.70 7.26 12.76
CA THR A 77 -19.68 6.16 12.59
C THR A 77 -19.12 5.01 11.75
N ALA A 78 -19.72 3.83 11.86
CA ALA A 78 -19.35 2.66 11.06
C ALA A 78 -19.52 2.93 9.55
N GLY A 79 -20.57 3.65 9.16
CA GLY A 79 -20.74 4.13 7.79
C GLY A 79 -19.66 5.11 7.32
N GLY A 80 -19.03 5.84 8.24
CA GLY A 80 -17.82 6.63 7.96
C GLY A 80 -16.60 5.78 7.66
N ILE A 81 -16.38 4.70 8.43
CA ILE A 81 -15.34 3.71 8.16
C ILE A 81 -15.48 3.13 6.74
N GLU A 82 -16.70 2.79 6.34
CA GLU A 82 -17.02 2.25 5.00
C GLU A 82 -16.85 3.31 3.90
N GLN A 83 -17.32 4.55 4.13
CA GLN A 83 -17.13 5.70 3.24
C GLN A 83 -15.65 5.99 2.98
N CYS A 84 -14.82 5.99 4.03
CA CYS A 84 -13.36 6.15 3.93
C CYS A 84 -12.70 5.00 3.17
N ALA A 85 -13.05 3.75 3.49
CA ALA A 85 -12.43 2.59 2.86
C ALA A 85 -12.72 2.54 1.35
N ILE A 86 -13.99 2.71 0.95
CA ILE A 86 -14.39 2.74 -0.46
C ILE A 86 -13.73 3.91 -1.20
N TYR A 87 -13.63 5.09 -0.58
CA TYR A 87 -12.91 6.22 -1.14
C TYR A 87 -11.41 5.93 -1.34
N ASN A 88 -10.73 5.37 -0.33
CA ASN A 88 -9.29 5.14 -0.33
C ASN A 88 -8.89 4.02 -1.31
N VAL A 89 -9.69 2.96 -1.41
CA VAL A 89 -9.55 1.95 -2.47
C VAL A 89 -9.68 2.61 -3.83
N VAL A 90 -10.80 3.28 -4.12
CA VAL A 90 -11.04 3.83 -5.46
C VAL A 90 -10.06 4.95 -5.78
N SER A 91 -9.59 5.76 -4.83
CA SER A 91 -8.53 6.75 -5.11
C SER A 91 -7.24 6.07 -5.56
N SER A 92 -6.80 5.02 -4.86
CA SER A 92 -5.54 4.30 -5.12
C SER A 92 -5.49 3.45 -6.40
N LEU A 93 -6.63 2.95 -6.92
CA LEU A 93 -6.65 2.09 -8.12
C LEU A 93 -6.05 2.79 -9.36
N PRO A 94 -5.35 2.07 -10.26
CA PRO A 94 -5.03 2.58 -11.59
C PRO A 94 -6.32 2.98 -12.34
N ALA A 95 -6.22 3.97 -13.23
CA ALA A 95 -7.32 4.27 -14.15
C ALA A 95 -7.56 3.07 -15.07
N ASP A 96 -8.82 2.82 -15.41
CA ASP A 96 -9.24 1.83 -16.40
C ASP A 96 -8.88 0.36 -16.04
N SER A 97 -8.75 0.06 -14.73
CA SER A 97 -8.41 -1.27 -14.18
C SER A 97 -9.61 -2.18 -13.88
N VAL A 98 -10.80 -1.62 -13.67
CA VAL A 98 -11.99 -2.36 -13.22
C VAL A 98 -13.29 -1.64 -13.61
N ASN A 99 -14.33 -2.41 -13.93
CA ASN A 99 -15.69 -1.90 -13.98
C ASN A 99 -16.28 -1.99 -12.56
N LEU A 100 -16.65 -0.85 -11.95
CA LEU A 100 -17.11 -0.80 -10.56
C LEU A 100 -18.55 -0.30 -10.45
N GLY A 101 -19.37 -1.05 -9.70
CA GLY A 101 -20.73 -0.73 -9.30
C GLY A 101 -20.88 -0.63 -7.77
N LEU A 102 -21.96 -0.03 -7.29
CA LEU A 102 -22.37 -0.07 -5.88
C LEU A 102 -23.89 -0.23 -5.76
N MET A 103 -24.28 -1.16 -4.89
CA MET A 103 -25.63 -1.37 -4.39
C MET A 103 -25.66 -1.28 -2.86
N VAL A 104 -26.77 -0.78 -2.31
CA VAL A 104 -27.03 -0.66 -0.87
C VAL A 104 -28.41 -1.24 -0.56
N TYR A 105 -28.78 -1.54 0.69
CA TYR A 105 -30.19 -1.89 0.98
C TYR A 105 -31.11 -0.70 0.67
N ASN A 106 -32.29 -0.97 0.12
CA ASN A 106 -33.21 0.07 -0.34
C ASN A 106 -33.92 0.78 0.82
N ALA A 107 -34.32 2.04 0.61
CA ALA A 107 -35.17 2.79 1.53
C ALA A 107 -35.72 4.08 0.91
N ASN A 108 -36.76 4.62 1.55
CA ASN A 108 -37.41 5.87 1.18
C ASN A 108 -36.42 7.02 0.91
N ASN A 109 -36.33 7.44 -0.35
CA ASN A 109 -35.50 8.52 -0.87
C ASN A 109 -33.99 8.25 -0.98
N ILE A 110 -33.52 6.99 -0.96
CA ILE A 110 -32.15 6.70 -1.44
C ILE A 110 -32.09 6.98 -2.94
N ARG A 111 -31.01 7.63 -3.39
CA ARG A 111 -30.81 8.08 -4.78
C ARG A 111 -29.48 7.60 -5.35
N ASP A 112 -29.49 7.36 -6.65
CA ASP A 112 -28.29 7.02 -7.42
C ASP A 112 -27.38 8.25 -7.64
N ILE A 113 -26.19 8.00 -8.20
CA ILE A 113 -25.20 9.02 -8.57
C ILE A 113 -25.69 10.04 -9.61
N ASN A 114 -26.88 9.83 -10.19
CA ASN A 114 -27.54 10.71 -11.15
C ASN A 114 -28.81 11.36 -10.55
N ASN A 115 -28.98 11.27 -9.22
CA ASN A 115 -30.10 11.80 -8.44
C ASN A 115 -31.47 11.15 -8.75
N ALA A 116 -31.50 9.99 -9.42
CA ALA A 116 -32.71 9.19 -9.62
C ALA A 116 -33.05 8.42 -8.32
N ASN A 117 -34.34 8.37 -7.96
CA ASN A 117 -34.82 7.64 -6.78
C ASN A 117 -34.91 6.14 -7.07
N CYS A 118 -34.29 5.29 -6.25
CA CYS A 118 -34.37 3.83 -6.41
C CYS A 118 -35.81 3.32 -6.40
N SER A 119 -36.68 3.97 -5.61
CA SER A 119 -38.11 3.68 -5.46
C SER A 119 -38.40 2.35 -4.74
N ASP A 120 -39.59 2.27 -4.14
CA ASP A 120 -39.95 1.30 -3.09
C ASP A 120 -38.97 1.29 -1.88
N VAL A 121 -39.19 0.41 -0.90
CA VAL A 121 -38.34 0.23 0.29
C VAL A 121 -37.77 -1.19 0.39
N ASN A 122 -38.14 -2.09 -0.52
CA ASN A 122 -37.75 -3.49 -0.49
C ASN A 122 -36.46 -3.74 -1.30
N GLY A 123 -35.73 -4.79 -0.93
CA GLY A 123 -34.57 -5.30 -1.69
C GLY A 123 -33.38 -4.35 -1.75
N GLY A 124 -32.62 -4.43 -2.84
CA GLY A 124 -31.44 -3.62 -3.07
C GLY A 124 -31.73 -2.35 -3.87
N CYS A 125 -30.90 -1.33 -3.66
CA CYS A 125 -30.89 -0.08 -4.41
C CYS A 125 -29.55 0.08 -5.13
N LEU A 126 -29.55 -0.13 -6.45
CA LEU A 126 -28.39 0.17 -7.30
C LEU A 126 -28.19 1.70 -7.38
N VAL A 127 -27.17 2.19 -6.67
CA VAL A 127 -26.80 3.61 -6.56
C VAL A 127 -25.69 4.03 -7.52
N GLN A 128 -24.88 3.08 -7.97
CA GLN A 128 -23.88 3.25 -9.03
C GLN A 128 -23.94 2.01 -9.93
N PRO A 129 -24.36 2.12 -11.21
CA PRO A 129 -24.24 1.00 -12.14
C PRO A 129 -22.76 0.69 -12.41
N LEU A 130 -22.49 -0.51 -12.93
CA LEU A 130 -21.15 -0.91 -13.37
C LEU A 130 -20.63 0.03 -14.46
N VAL A 131 -19.57 0.77 -14.14
CA VAL A 131 -18.90 1.70 -15.07
C VAL A 131 -17.39 1.50 -14.94
N ASN A 132 -16.68 1.52 -16.07
CA ASN A 132 -15.23 1.51 -16.11
C ASN A 132 -14.65 2.70 -15.30
N MET A 133 -13.78 2.40 -14.33
CA MET A 133 -13.09 3.37 -13.47
C MET A 133 -11.95 4.13 -14.19
N SER A 134 -12.29 4.72 -15.33
CA SER A 134 -11.52 5.79 -15.97
C SER A 134 -11.36 7.01 -15.05
N GLY A 135 -10.34 7.85 -15.27
CA GLY A 135 -10.06 9.01 -14.41
C GLY A 135 -11.26 9.96 -14.21
N ALA A 136 -12.10 10.13 -15.22
CA ALA A 136 -13.34 10.93 -15.12
C ALA A 136 -14.43 10.23 -14.29
N ALA A 137 -14.63 8.92 -14.50
CA ALA A 137 -15.61 8.12 -13.73
C ALA A 137 -15.22 8.04 -12.25
N LYS A 138 -13.94 7.78 -11.96
CA LYS A 138 -13.37 7.84 -10.60
C LYS A 138 -13.66 9.18 -9.94
N THR A 139 -13.41 10.29 -10.63
CA THR A 139 -13.63 11.64 -10.09
C THR A 139 -15.10 11.87 -9.73
N LYS A 140 -16.04 11.45 -10.59
CA LYS A 140 -17.49 11.55 -10.31
C LYS A 140 -17.89 10.68 -9.11
N PHE A 141 -17.43 9.43 -9.05
CA PHE A 141 -17.75 8.50 -7.98
C PHE A 141 -17.20 8.97 -6.62
N LEU A 142 -15.91 9.32 -6.56
CA LEU A 142 -15.26 9.84 -5.35
C LEU A 142 -15.91 11.14 -4.84
N ALA A 143 -16.34 12.03 -5.74
CA ALA A 143 -17.09 13.23 -5.36
C ALA A 143 -18.47 12.90 -4.76
N TRP A 144 -19.19 11.91 -5.30
CA TRP A 144 -20.48 11.47 -4.76
C TRP A 144 -20.33 10.71 -3.44
N VAL A 145 -19.32 9.85 -3.27
CA VAL A 145 -19.00 9.21 -1.98
C VAL A 145 -18.74 10.25 -0.88
N LYS A 146 -18.08 11.38 -1.20
CA LYS A 146 -17.91 12.49 -0.26
C LYS A 146 -19.21 13.16 0.20
N THR A 147 -20.35 12.92 -0.45
CA THR A 147 -21.68 13.44 -0.07
C THR A 147 -22.50 12.51 0.83
N TRP A 148 -22.01 11.32 1.17
CA TRP A 148 -22.80 10.33 1.92
C TRP A 148 -23.22 10.84 3.30
N LYS A 149 -24.47 10.55 3.67
CA LYS A 149 -25.04 10.89 4.98
C LYS A 149 -26.19 9.97 5.44
N THR A 150 -26.45 10.02 6.75
CA THR A 150 -27.43 9.21 7.48
C THR A 150 -28.80 9.87 7.66
N SER A 151 -29.00 11.10 7.14
CA SER A 151 -30.27 11.85 7.24
C SER A 151 -30.68 12.45 5.89
N GLY A 152 -31.99 12.46 5.61
CA GLY A 152 -32.54 12.86 4.32
C GLY A 152 -32.42 14.37 4.03
N GLY A 153 -32.44 14.72 2.74
CA GLY A 153 -32.41 16.11 2.26
C GLY A 153 -32.65 16.18 0.74
N ALA A 154 -32.37 17.34 0.13
CA ALA A 154 -32.63 17.60 -1.29
C ALA A 154 -31.33 17.59 -2.13
N GLY A 155 -31.23 16.63 -3.06
CA GLY A 155 -30.10 16.52 -4.00
C GLY A 155 -28.88 15.81 -3.43
N ASP A 156 -29.10 14.76 -2.64
CA ASP A 156 -28.19 14.33 -1.58
C ASP A 156 -27.78 12.86 -1.66
N GLY A 157 -26.54 12.56 -1.23
CA GLY A 157 -26.05 11.21 -0.92
C GLY A 157 -26.66 10.60 0.35
N TYR A 158 -27.98 10.72 0.55
CA TYR A 158 -28.66 9.96 1.59
C TYR A 158 -28.69 8.49 1.18
N ILE A 159 -27.93 7.66 1.91
CA ILE A 159 -27.77 6.23 1.61
C ILE A 159 -28.06 5.32 2.80
N LYS A 160 -28.73 5.79 3.87
CA LYS A 160 -29.07 4.94 5.02
C LYS A 160 -30.41 4.22 4.83
N ALA A 161 -30.43 2.92 5.08
CA ALA A 161 -31.63 2.10 5.18
C ALA A 161 -32.19 2.06 6.62
N ASN A 162 -33.49 1.78 6.76
CA ASN A 162 -34.17 1.71 8.07
C ASN A 162 -34.43 0.29 8.57
N GLY A 163 -34.20 -0.70 7.72
CA GLY A 163 -34.18 -2.12 8.06
C GLY A 163 -33.20 -2.83 7.14
N GLU A 164 -32.95 -4.10 7.42
CA GLU A 164 -32.00 -4.95 6.74
C GLU A 164 -32.66 -5.59 5.49
N ALA A 165 -31.88 -5.92 4.47
CA ALA A 165 -32.34 -6.59 3.25
C ALA A 165 -31.28 -7.54 2.70
N THR A 166 -30.72 -8.41 3.56
CA THR A 166 -29.50 -9.19 3.28
C THR A 166 -29.64 -10.11 2.06
N ALA A 167 -30.59 -11.05 2.06
CA ALA A 167 -30.80 -11.97 0.95
C ALA A 167 -31.54 -11.30 -0.23
N ALA A 168 -32.45 -10.37 0.04
CA ALA A 168 -33.15 -9.64 -1.01
C ALA A 168 -32.20 -8.76 -1.84
N THR A 169 -31.12 -8.23 -1.24
CA THR A 169 -30.09 -7.47 -1.98
C THR A 169 -29.12 -8.38 -2.74
N MET A 170 -28.90 -9.62 -2.30
CA MET A 170 -28.22 -10.64 -3.11
C MET A 170 -29.05 -11.05 -4.33
N GLN A 171 -30.37 -11.25 -4.16
CA GLN A 171 -31.30 -11.44 -5.28
C GLN A 171 -31.29 -10.24 -6.23
N GLU A 172 -31.31 -9.01 -5.70
CA GLU A 172 -31.25 -7.78 -6.48
C GLU A 172 -29.95 -7.67 -7.28
N SER A 173 -28.83 -8.12 -6.69
CA SER A 173 -27.51 -8.17 -7.33
C SER A 173 -27.51 -9.16 -8.50
N TRP A 174 -28.05 -10.37 -8.31
CA TRP A 174 -28.29 -11.32 -9.43
C TRP A 174 -29.17 -10.70 -10.51
N ALA A 175 -30.30 -10.08 -10.13
CA ALA A 175 -31.23 -9.47 -11.06
C ALA A 175 -30.57 -8.33 -11.87
N TYR A 176 -29.63 -7.57 -11.27
CA TYR A 176 -28.85 -6.57 -11.97
C TYR A 176 -27.95 -7.17 -13.06
N TYR A 177 -27.16 -8.20 -12.71
CA TYR A 177 -26.27 -8.87 -13.67
C TYR A 177 -27.02 -9.60 -14.79
N ALA A 178 -28.15 -10.25 -14.48
CA ALA A 178 -29.02 -10.90 -15.46
C ALA A 178 -29.83 -9.90 -16.33
N GLY A 179 -30.09 -8.71 -15.82
CA GLY A 179 -31.05 -7.76 -16.39
C GLY A 179 -32.52 -8.10 -16.12
N SER A 180 -32.78 -8.89 -15.08
CA SER A 180 -34.12 -9.25 -14.63
C SER A 180 -34.75 -8.12 -13.79
N THR A 181 -35.90 -8.41 -13.17
CA THR A 181 -36.52 -7.54 -12.16
C THR A 181 -36.13 -8.04 -10.77
N GLY A 182 -35.68 -7.14 -9.90
CA GLY A 182 -35.32 -7.43 -8.51
C GLY A 182 -36.53 -7.45 -7.57
N LEU A 183 -36.31 -7.87 -6.32
CA LEU A 183 -37.30 -7.83 -5.24
C LEU A 183 -37.71 -6.41 -4.83
N SER A 184 -36.95 -5.38 -5.20
CA SER A 184 -37.38 -3.97 -5.16
C SER A 184 -38.48 -3.62 -6.18
N GLY A 185 -38.79 -4.51 -7.13
CA GLY A 185 -39.63 -4.24 -8.29
C GLY A 185 -38.90 -3.48 -9.43
N ARG A 186 -37.64 -3.08 -9.24
CA ARG A 186 -36.84 -2.40 -10.27
C ARG A 186 -36.40 -3.39 -11.36
N SER A 187 -36.63 -3.03 -12.62
CA SER A 187 -36.15 -3.81 -13.77
C SER A 187 -34.78 -3.29 -14.24
N TYR A 188 -33.84 -4.21 -14.43
CA TYR A 188 -32.46 -3.90 -14.82
C TYR A 188 -32.16 -4.09 -16.31
N ALA A 189 -33.14 -4.52 -17.11
CA ALA A 189 -32.98 -4.85 -18.53
C ALA A 189 -32.30 -3.74 -19.37
N GLY A 190 -32.51 -2.46 -19.01
CA GLY A 190 -31.92 -1.30 -19.69
C GLY A 190 -30.63 -0.74 -19.09
N VAL A 191 -30.09 -1.33 -18.01
CA VAL A 191 -28.88 -0.84 -17.30
C VAL A 191 -27.88 -1.93 -16.92
N LYS A 192 -28.20 -3.20 -17.20
CA LYS A 192 -27.35 -4.37 -16.93
C LYS A 192 -25.99 -4.27 -17.64
N PRO A 193 -24.96 -4.98 -17.15
CA PRO A 193 -23.67 -5.09 -17.83
C PRO A 193 -23.81 -5.64 -19.26
N VAL A 194 -22.87 -5.30 -20.13
CA VAL A 194 -22.82 -5.85 -21.50
C VAL A 194 -22.51 -7.34 -21.41
N ALA A 195 -23.36 -8.18 -22.00
CA ALA A 195 -23.16 -9.62 -22.03
C ALA A 195 -21.92 -9.97 -22.88
N GLY A 196 -21.03 -10.79 -22.32
CA GLY A 196 -19.73 -11.17 -22.90
C GLY A 196 -18.90 -11.94 -21.88
N CYS A 197 -17.71 -12.40 -22.26
CA CYS A 197 -16.83 -13.27 -21.47
C CYS A 197 -16.12 -12.54 -20.29
N GLN A 198 -16.75 -11.53 -19.70
CA GLN A 198 -16.25 -10.80 -18.54
C GLN A 198 -16.68 -11.53 -17.26
N LYS A 199 -15.72 -11.82 -16.37
CA LYS A 199 -16.01 -12.44 -15.06
C LYS A 199 -16.74 -11.43 -14.16
N ASN A 200 -17.79 -11.89 -13.50
CA ASN A 200 -18.68 -11.08 -12.67
C ASN A 200 -18.43 -11.36 -11.17
N PHE A 201 -18.43 -10.32 -10.35
CA PHE A 201 -18.06 -10.41 -8.94
C PHE A 201 -18.93 -9.54 -8.04
N VAL A 202 -19.41 -10.10 -6.93
CA VAL A 202 -19.99 -9.33 -5.82
C VAL A 202 -18.98 -9.26 -4.68
N ILE A 203 -18.80 -8.08 -4.09
CA ILE A 203 -18.10 -7.90 -2.82
C ILE A 203 -19.12 -7.36 -1.82
N PHE A 204 -19.60 -8.23 -0.92
CA PHE A 204 -20.59 -7.89 0.08
C PHE A 204 -19.91 -7.41 1.37
N ILE A 205 -20.15 -6.16 1.74
CA ILE A 205 -19.64 -5.49 2.95
C ILE A 205 -20.77 -5.49 3.99
N GLY A 206 -20.68 -6.37 4.99
CA GLY A 206 -21.68 -6.51 6.05
C GLY A 206 -21.27 -5.81 7.35
N ASN A 207 -22.18 -5.01 7.91
CA ASN A 207 -21.88 -4.09 9.01
C ASN A 207 -22.39 -4.63 10.36
N ALA A 208 -21.53 -5.37 11.05
CA ALA A 208 -21.75 -5.90 12.39
C ALA A 208 -20.92 -5.16 13.46
N PHE A 209 -20.74 -3.83 13.31
CA PHE A 209 -19.91 -3.05 14.23
C PHE A 209 -20.42 -3.07 15.70
N THR A 210 -21.73 -3.15 15.89
CA THR A 210 -22.38 -3.34 17.21
C THR A 210 -23.43 -4.44 17.20
N THR A 211 -23.96 -4.79 18.38
CA THR A 211 -25.05 -5.76 18.61
C THR A 211 -26.33 -5.49 17.81
N SER A 212 -26.50 -4.28 17.26
CA SER A 212 -27.61 -3.94 16.36
C SER A 212 -27.46 -4.52 14.96
N GLY A 213 -26.27 -4.97 14.56
CA GLY A 213 -26.04 -5.61 13.26
C GLY A 213 -26.40 -7.08 13.28
N THR A 214 -27.26 -7.50 12.35
CA THR A 214 -27.67 -8.89 12.13
C THR A 214 -27.99 -9.05 10.65
N PRO A 215 -27.76 -10.23 10.04
CA PRO A 215 -28.46 -10.54 8.79
C PRO A 215 -29.96 -10.59 9.08
N SER A 216 -30.75 -10.06 8.16
CA SER A 216 -32.22 -10.05 8.19
C SER A 216 -32.75 -9.54 6.85
N ASP A 217 -33.97 -9.94 6.48
CA ASP A 217 -34.73 -9.33 5.40
C ASP A 217 -36.03 -8.74 5.94
N THR A 218 -36.11 -7.41 5.88
CA THR A 218 -37.26 -6.62 6.30
C THR A 218 -38.06 -6.16 5.08
N GLY A 219 -39.38 -6.05 5.23
CA GLY A 219 -40.31 -5.87 4.12
C GLY A 219 -41.08 -7.15 3.80
N ASN A 220 -42.09 -7.05 2.92
CA ASN A 220 -42.97 -8.18 2.59
C ASN A 220 -42.50 -8.91 1.33
N VAL A 221 -41.23 -9.33 1.33
CA VAL A 221 -40.55 -10.01 0.23
C VAL A 221 -40.16 -11.44 0.62
N SER A 222 -39.96 -12.29 -0.39
CA SER A 222 -39.55 -13.69 -0.20
C SER A 222 -38.32 -14.01 -1.05
N PRO A 223 -37.10 -13.82 -0.52
CA PRO A 223 -35.87 -14.32 -1.12
C PRO A 223 -35.90 -15.82 -1.45
N GLN A 224 -36.57 -16.64 -0.63
CA GLN A 224 -36.82 -18.06 -0.89
C GLN A 224 -37.71 -18.27 -2.11
N GLY A 225 -38.88 -17.60 -2.16
CA GLY A 225 -39.84 -17.71 -3.25
C GLY A 225 -39.26 -17.22 -4.58
N ALA A 226 -38.45 -16.15 -4.54
CA ALA A 226 -37.69 -15.67 -5.69
C ALA A 226 -36.62 -16.69 -6.16
N LEU A 227 -35.96 -17.40 -5.23
CA LEU A 227 -34.97 -18.42 -5.57
C LEU A 227 -35.62 -19.66 -6.19
N VAL A 228 -36.77 -20.10 -5.65
CA VAL A 228 -37.59 -21.18 -6.23
C VAL A 228 -38.10 -20.83 -7.63
N ALA A 229 -38.30 -19.53 -7.93
CA ALA A 229 -38.67 -19.03 -9.24
C ALA A 229 -37.48 -18.70 -10.16
N ALA A 230 -36.23 -18.93 -9.73
CA ALA A 230 -35.05 -18.49 -10.46
C ALA A 230 -34.76 -19.38 -11.70
N PRO A 231 -34.39 -18.80 -12.87
CA PRO A 231 -34.19 -19.55 -14.11
C PRO A 231 -33.16 -20.68 -13.99
N GLY A 232 -33.59 -21.92 -14.24
CA GLY A 232 -32.70 -23.08 -14.26
C GLY A 232 -32.26 -23.61 -12.88
N VAL A 233 -32.83 -23.11 -11.78
CA VAL A 233 -32.50 -23.55 -10.42
C VAL A 233 -32.74 -25.06 -10.23
N THR A 234 -31.77 -25.74 -9.63
CA THR A 234 -31.83 -27.18 -9.35
C THR A 234 -32.29 -27.48 -7.91
N SER A 235 -32.78 -28.71 -7.67
CA SER A 235 -33.15 -29.15 -6.32
C SER A 235 -31.98 -29.09 -5.31
N THR A 236 -30.75 -29.28 -5.77
CA THR A 236 -29.53 -29.12 -4.94
C THR A 236 -29.27 -27.65 -4.58
N GLN A 237 -29.53 -26.72 -5.50
CA GLN A 237 -29.43 -25.28 -5.24
C GLN A 237 -30.56 -24.73 -4.36
N LEU A 238 -31.66 -25.47 -4.19
CA LEU A 238 -32.76 -25.15 -3.26
C LEU A 238 -32.60 -25.79 -1.87
N ALA A 239 -31.61 -26.67 -1.66
CA ALA A 239 -31.41 -27.34 -0.37
C ALA A 239 -30.74 -26.41 0.64
N SER A 240 -31.41 -26.11 1.75
CA SER A 240 -30.94 -25.15 2.75
C SER A 240 -29.55 -25.47 3.29
N ILE A 241 -28.69 -24.45 3.38
CA ILE A 241 -27.31 -24.54 3.86
C ILE A 241 -27.30 -24.49 5.38
N THR A 242 -26.66 -25.48 6.02
CA THR A 242 -26.46 -25.48 7.46
C THR A 242 -25.13 -24.82 7.80
N ILE A 243 -25.18 -23.62 8.36
CA ILE A 243 -23.99 -22.90 8.84
C ILE A 243 -23.51 -23.56 10.16
N PRO A 244 -22.23 -23.97 10.30
CA PRO A 244 -21.74 -24.64 11.50
C PRO A 244 -21.88 -23.80 12.77
N SER A 245 -22.34 -24.41 13.87
CA SER A 245 -22.27 -23.77 15.19
C SER A 245 -20.81 -23.65 15.64
N GLY A 246 -20.39 -22.46 16.08
CA GLY A 246 -18.99 -22.19 16.42
C GLY A 246 -18.74 -20.72 16.75
N SER A 247 -17.51 -20.37 17.12
CA SER A 247 -17.09 -18.98 17.37
C SER A 247 -16.70 -18.29 16.06
N TYR A 248 -17.27 -17.12 15.79
CA TYR A 248 -16.97 -16.30 14.61
C TYR A 248 -16.52 -14.91 15.04
N GLY A 249 -15.62 -14.27 14.28
CA GLY A 249 -15.04 -12.97 14.64
C GLY A 249 -13.76 -12.64 13.86
N THR A 250 -12.92 -11.79 14.45
CA THR A 250 -11.56 -11.49 13.94
C THR A 250 -10.51 -12.37 14.63
N SER A 251 -9.25 -12.27 14.20
CA SER A 251 -8.11 -12.85 14.93
C SER A 251 -7.83 -12.17 16.29
N ALA A 252 -8.42 -11.00 16.55
CA ALA A 252 -8.25 -10.24 17.79
C ALA A 252 -9.40 -10.41 18.79
N PHE A 253 -10.63 -10.70 18.33
CA PHE A 253 -11.80 -10.88 19.18
C PHE A 253 -12.89 -11.74 18.52
N SER A 254 -13.62 -12.48 19.35
CA SER A 254 -14.82 -13.24 18.96
C SER A 254 -16.08 -12.38 19.11
N CYS A 255 -17.05 -12.58 18.21
CA CYS A 255 -18.42 -12.07 18.30
C CYS A 255 -19.34 -12.97 19.15
N GLY A 256 -18.77 -13.94 19.87
CA GLY A 256 -19.50 -15.00 20.56
C GLY A 256 -19.67 -16.26 19.71
N ASN A 257 -20.50 -17.18 20.21
CA ASN A 257 -20.78 -18.45 19.54
C ASN A 257 -22.08 -18.36 18.74
N TYR A 258 -22.00 -18.62 17.45
CA TYR A 258 -23.14 -18.79 16.57
C TYR A 258 -23.86 -20.12 16.83
N SER A 259 -25.18 -20.08 16.74
CA SER A 259 -26.04 -21.26 16.57
C SER A 259 -27.13 -20.87 15.59
N MET A 260 -27.35 -21.70 14.57
CA MET A 260 -28.32 -21.40 13.51
C MET A 260 -29.75 -21.30 14.06
N GLY A 261 -30.45 -20.22 13.67
CA GLY A 261 -31.86 -19.99 13.99
C GLY A 261 -32.81 -20.66 13.00
N ASN A 262 -34.06 -20.19 12.95
CA ASN A 262 -35.03 -20.65 11.96
C ASN A 262 -34.63 -20.17 10.56
N HIS A 263 -34.36 -21.09 9.62
CA HIS A 263 -34.13 -20.73 8.22
C HIS A 263 -35.47 -20.36 7.55
N ASN A 264 -35.74 -19.07 7.41
CA ASN A 264 -36.94 -18.50 6.79
C ASN A 264 -36.65 -17.13 6.15
N ASP A 265 -37.56 -16.60 5.34
CA ASP A 265 -37.34 -15.33 4.61
C ASP A 265 -36.82 -14.18 5.50
N PRO A 266 -37.43 -13.83 6.66
CA PRO A 266 -36.95 -12.72 7.49
C PRO A 266 -35.56 -12.89 8.12
N SER A 267 -35.00 -14.11 8.12
CA SER A 267 -33.73 -14.43 8.81
C SER A 267 -32.48 -13.89 8.11
N GLY A 268 -32.57 -13.45 6.85
CA GLY A 268 -31.42 -13.06 6.04
C GLY A 268 -30.54 -14.21 5.55
N LEU A 269 -30.80 -15.45 6.00
CA LEU A 269 -29.92 -16.60 5.74
C LEU A 269 -29.88 -17.00 4.26
N TYR A 270 -30.97 -16.79 3.51
CA TYR A 270 -31.08 -17.07 2.07
C TYR A 270 -30.04 -16.37 1.17
N ALA A 271 -29.25 -15.46 1.73
CA ALA A 271 -28.16 -14.79 1.03
C ALA A 271 -27.06 -15.79 0.58
N ASP A 272 -26.81 -16.87 1.34
CA ASP A 272 -25.82 -17.87 0.95
C ASP A 272 -26.34 -18.88 -0.09
N GLU A 273 -27.62 -19.25 -0.10
CA GLU A 273 -28.19 -19.96 -1.25
C GLU A 273 -28.23 -19.09 -2.51
N TRP A 274 -28.52 -17.78 -2.39
CA TRP A 274 -28.41 -16.86 -3.53
C TRP A 274 -26.98 -16.79 -4.06
N ALA A 275 -25.96 -16.65 -3.20
CA ALA A 275 -24.55 -16.70 -3.62
C ALA A 275 -24.17 -18.04 -4.27
N ARG A 276 -24.64 -19.18 -3.73
CA ARG A 276 -24.44 -20.51 -4.31
C ARG A 276 -25.05 -20.62 -5.70
N TYR A 277 -26.30 -20.19 -5.88
CA TYR A 277 -26.98 -20.19 -7.17
C TYR A 277 -26.28 -19.24 -8.17
N MET A 278 -25.90 -18.03 -7.73
CA MET A 278 -25.16 -17.06 -8.53
C MET A 278 -23.79 -17.57 -9.01
N TYR A 279 -23.11 -18.41 -8.22
CA TYR A 279 -21.83 -19.03 -8.58
C TYR A 279 -21.99 -20.30 -9.44
N GLN A 280 -23.07 -21.06 -9.26
CA GLN A 280 -23.28 -22.34 -9.96
C GLN A 280 -24.13 -22.25 -11.23
N THR A 281 -24.84 -21.14 -11.44
CA THR A 281 -25.71 -20.91 -12.61
C THR A 281 -25.07 -19.92 -13.57
N ASP A 282 -25.09 -20.26 -14.86
CA ASP A 282 -24.70 -19.36 -15.94
C ASP A 282 -25.78 -18.31 -16.22
N LEU A 283 -25.37 -17.04 -16.39
CA LEU A 283 -26.25 -15.93 -16.73
C LEU A 283 -26.65 -15.90 -18.21
N TYR A 284 -25.78 -16.36 -19.11
CA TYR A 284 -25.95 -16.15 -20.55
C TYR A 284 -25.51 -17.36 -21.39
N GLY A 285 -26.13 -18.53 -21.18
CA GLY A 285 -25.88 -19.79 -21.90
C GLY A 285 -26.17 -19.83 -23.41
N THR A 286 -26.09 -18.67 -24.07
CA THR A 286 -25.89 -18.48 -25.51
C THR A 286 -24.47 -17.96 -25.85
N LEU A 287 -23.61 -17.78 -24.84
CA LEU A 287 -22.20 -17.39 -24.95
C LEU A 287 -21.30 -18.59 -24.57
N ASP A 288 -20.03 -18.52 -24.96
CA ASP A 288 -19.02 -19.49 -24.56
C ASP A 288 -18.51 -19.19 -23.13
N ASP A 289 -18.12 -20.24 -22.40
CA ASP A 289 -17.92 -20.28 -20.93
C ASP A 289 -19.17 -19.93 -20.10
N SER A 290 -19.14 -20.21 -18.79
CA SER A 290 -20.22 -19.83 -17.86
C SER A 290 -19.95 -18.44 -17.27
N GLN A 291 -20.90 -17.49 -17.40
CA GLN A 291 -20.77 -16.15 -16.83
C GLN A 291 -21.32 -16.05 -15.40
N SER A 292 -20.99 -17.02 -14.57
CA SER A 292 -21.30 -17.04 -13.12
C SER A 292 -20.79 -15.79 -12.37
N ILE A 293 -21.38 -15.52 -11.22
CA ILE A 293 -21.01 -14.39 -10.34
C ILE A 293 -20.33 -14.94 -9.08
N THR A 294 -19.04 -14.67 -8.90
CA THR A 294 -18.29 -15.06 -7.70
C THR A 294 -18.54 -14.06 -6.56
N THR A 295 -18.87 -14.54 -5.36
CA THR A 295 -19.20 -13.70 -4.20
C THR A 295 -18.08 -13.72 -3.16
N TYR A 296 -17.45 -12.56 -2.95
CA TYR A 296 -16.55 -12.28 -1.83
C TYR A 296 -17.30 -11.56 -0.72
N THR A 297 -16.82 -11.67 0.51
CA THR A 297 -17.45 -11.04 1.68
C THR A 297 -16.43 -10.34 2.57
N VAL A 298 -16.80 -9.18 3.10
CA VAL A 298 -16.03 -8.39 4.07
C VAL A 298 -16.95 -8.06 5.23
N GLY A 299 -16.56 -8.39 6.46
CA GLY A 299 -17.34 -8.08 7.65
C GLY A 299 -16.69 -6.97 8.44
N LEU A 300 -17.35 -5.81 8.57
CA LEU A 300 -16.97 -4.76 9.52
C LEU A 300 -17.48 -5.14 10.91
N LEU A 301 -16.57 -5.59 11.76
CA LEU A 301 -16.84 -6.08 13.11
C LEU A 301 -16.26 -5.13 14.16
N GLY A 302 -17.03 -4.82 15.19
CA GLY A 302 -16.54 -4.19 16.42
C GLY A 302 -16.57 -5.18 17.57
N SER A 303 -15.95 -4.88 18.70
CA SER A 303 -15.84 -5.81 19.86
C SER A 303 -17.18 -6.17 20.55
N SER A 304 -18.31 -5.67 20.04
CA SER A 304 -19.67 -6.02 20.46
C SER A 304 -20.52 -6.59 19.30
N CYS A 305 -19.88 -7.07 18.23
CA CYS A 305 -20.53 -7.76 17.12
C CYS A 305 -21.34 -8.98 17.59
N LYS A 306 -22.43 -9.28 16.87
CA LYS A 306 -23.12 -10.58 16.93
C LYS A 306 -22.41 -11.61 16.06
N PRO A 307 -22.50 -12.91 16.37
CA PRO A 307 -21.82 -13.95 15.61
C PRO A 307 -22.58 -14.35 14.33
N ASP A 308 -23.87 -14.02 14.23
CA ASP A 308 -24.76 -14.31 13.11
C ASP A 308 -24.24 -13.76 11.77
N TYR A 309 -23.78 -12.52 11.78
CA TYR A 309 -23.29 -11.83 10.59
C TYR A 309 -21.98 -12.42 10.04
N PRO A 310 -20.88 -12.53 10.82
CA PRO A 310 -19.65 -13.16 10.33
C PRO A 310 -19.83 -14.65 10.00
N ALA A 311 -20.77 -15.36 10.65
CA ALA A 311 -21.12 -16.74 10.29
C ALA A 311 -21.74 -16.83 8.89
N LEU A 312 -22.75 -16.00 8.59
CA LEU A 312 -23.36 -15.95 7.26
C LEU A 312 -22.37 -15.46 6.19
N LEU A 313 -21.57 -14.42 6.45
CA LEU A 313 -20.57 -13.95 5.48
C LEU A 313 -19.50 -15.02 5.17
N THR A 314 -19.10 -15.82 6.16
CA THR A 314 -18.19 -16.96 5.97
C THR A 314 -18.82 -18.02 5.06
N SER A 315 -20.11 -18.34 5.29
CA SER A 315 -20.84 -19.31 4.47
C SER A 315 -21.05 -18.80 3.04
N MET A 316 -21.54 -17.58 2.88
CA MET A 316 -21.85 -16.93 1.61
C MET A 316 -20.65 -16.80 0.68
N ALA A 317 -19.46 -16.45 1.20
CA ALA A 317 -18.24 -16.50 0.40
C ALA A 317 -17.86 -17.93 -0.02
N LYS A 318 -17.91 -18.88 0.93
CA LYS A 318 -17.52 -20.28 0.69
C LYS A 318 -18.37 -20.95 -0.39
N VAL A 319 -19.69 -20.72 -0.40
CA VAL A 319 -20.60 -21.32 -1.39
C VAL A 319 -20.70 -20.50 -2.68
N GLY A 320 -20.44 -19.20 -2.61
CA GLY A 320 -20.33 -18.29 -3.75
C GLY A 320 -18.95 -18.27 -4.43
N GLY A 321 -18.05 -19.21 -4.08
CA GLY A 321 -16.74 -19.38 -4.72
C GLY A 321 -15.67 -18.33 -4.40
N GLY A 322 -15.92 -17.44 -3.46
CA GLY A 322 -14.99 -16.38 -3.04
C GLY A 322 -14.39 -16.58 -1.65
N LYS A 323 -13.94 -15.49 -1.03
CA LYS A 323 -13.31 -15.48 0.30
C LYS A 323 -13.95 -14.47 1.24
N TYR A 324 -13.96 -14.81 2.53
CA TYR A 324 -14.38 -13.93 3.62
C TYR A 324 -13.18 -13.23 4.27
N PHE A 325 -13.34 -11.93 4.55
CA PHE A 325 -12.39 -11.11 5.29
C PHE A 325 -13.07 -10.49 6.52
N ALA A 326 -12.67 -10.93 7.71
CA ALA A 326 -13.06 -10.28 8.97
C ALA A 326 -12.19 -9.03 9.19
N THR A 327 -12.81 -7.86 9.38
CA THR A 327 -12.15 -6.57 9.54
C THR A 327 -12.79 -5.75 10.66
N SER A 328 -12.12 -4.69 11.10
CA SER A 328 -12.52 -3.83 12.21
C SER A 328 -12.23 -2.34 12.00
N SER A 329 -11.47 -1.99 10.96
CA SER A 329 -11.04 -0.63 10.63
C SER A 329 -11.10 -0.34 9.12
N TYR A 330 -11.08 0.94 8.75
CA TYR A 330 -11.15 1.34 7.33
C TYR A 330 -9.88 0.92 6.55
N ASP A 331 -8.72 0.85 7.19
CA ASP A 331 -7.47 0.35 6.60
C ASP A 331 -7.54 -1.16 6.34
N GLU A 332 -8.16 -1.92 7.24
CA GLU A 332 -8.39 -3.37 7.06
C GLU A 332 -9.40 -3.65 5.94
N ILE A 333 -10.52 -2.90 5.85
CA ILE A 333 -11.46 -2.98 4.72
C ILE A 333 -10.74 -2.61 3.41
N SER A 334 -9.97 -1.52 3.41
CA SER A 334 -9.22 -1.08 2.21
C SER A 334 -8.25 -2.18 1.74
N THR A 335 -7.54 -2.79 2.68
CA THR A 335 -6.63 -3.91 2.43
C THR A 335 -7.36 -5.15 1.94
N ALA A 336 -8.54 -5.48 2.49
CA ALA A 336 -9.35 -6.60 2.07
C ALA A 336 -9.85 -6.42 0.62
N ILE A 337 -10.44 -5.27 0.30
CA ILE A 337 -10.93 -5.00 -1.06
C ILE A 337 -9.78 -4.96 -2.08
N LEU A 338 -8.63 -4.37 -1.75
CA LEU A 338 -7.45 -4.41 -2.63
C LEU A 338 -6.92 -5.84 -2.85
N LYS A 339 -6.92 -6.70 -1.82
CA LYS A 339 -6.59 -8.13 -1.98
C LYS A 339 -7.58 -8.84 -2.91
N ILE A 340 -8.88 -8.60 -2.75
CA ILE A 340 -9.91 -9.18 -3.62
C ILE A 340 -9.74 -8.70 -5.07
N LEU A 341 -9.54 -7.40 -5.30
CA LEU A 341 -9.35 -6.84 -6.64
C LEU A 341 -8.06 -7.36 -7.31
N ASN A 342 -6.98 -7.57 -6.55
CA ASN A 342 -5.76 -8.18 -7.07
C ASN A 342 -5.96 -9.66 -7.40
N GLU A 343 -6.65 -10.43 -6.55
CA GLU A 343 -6.97 -11.83 -6.82
C GLU A 343 -7.85 -11.97 -8.07
N ILE A 344 -8.88 -11.13 -8.21
CA ILE A 344 -9.76 -11.06 -9.39
C ILE A 344 -8.98 -10.79 -10.69
N GLN A 345 -7.96 -9.93 -10.65
CA GLN A 345 -7.10 -9.64 -11.81
C GLN A 345 -6.07 -10.76 -12.08
N ALA A 346 -5.66 -11.53 -11.06
CA ALA A 346 -4.60 -12.54 -11.17
C ALA A 346 -5.06 -13.91 -11.72
N VAL A 347 -6.36 -14.24 -11.66
CA VAL A 347 -6.88 -15.53 -12.15
C VAL A 347 -7.00 -15.52 -13.68
N ASN A 348 -5.86 -15.65 -14.40
CA ASN A 348 -5.81 -15.91 -15.85
C ASN A 348 -4.45 -16.48 -16.36
N SER A 349 -3.65 -17.18 -15.53
CA SER A 349 -2.43 -17.87 -16.02
C SER A 349 -2.16 -19.21 -15.30
N VAL A 350 -2.62 -20.31 -15.93
CA VAL A 350 -2.14 -21.68 -15.71
C VAL A 350 -2.00 -22.31 -17.08
N PHE A 351 -0.77 -22.39 -17.59
CA PHE A 351 -0.48 -23.06 -18.86
C PHE A 351 0.13 -24.44 -18.60
N SER A 352 0.10 -25.31 -19.62
CA SER A 352 0.48 -26.71 -19.45
C SER A 352 1.15 -27.31 -20.68
N SER A 353 2.20 -28.11 -20.45
CA SER A 353 2.95 -28.83 -21.48
C SER A 353 2.60 -30.33 -21.46
N ALA A 354 1.84 -30.78 -22.46
CA ALA A 354 1.44 -32.19 -22.58
C ALA A 354 2.48 -33.03 -23.34
N SER A 355 2.62 -34.30 -22.96
CA SER A 355 3.53 -35.25 -23.58
C SER A 355 2.99 -36.68 -23.60
N LEU A 356 3.42 -37.45 -24.60
CA LEU A 356 3.08 -38.86 -24.81
C LEU A 356 4.36 -39.71 -24.92
N PRO A 357 4.33 -41.00 -24.52
CA PRO A 357 5.44 -41.93 -24.70
C PRO A 357 5.86 -42.09 -26.17
N VAL A 358 7.18 -42.11 -26.41
CA VAL A 358 7.76 -42.44 -27.73
C VAL A 358 8.74 -43.59 -27.56
N SER A 359 8.37 -44.77 -28.04
CA SER A 359 9.28 -45.91 -28.13
C SER A 359 10.10 -45.84 -29.41
N VAL A 360 11.43 -45.94 -29.30
CA VAL A 360 12.33 -46.08 -30.47
C VAL A 360 12.39 -47.51 -31.01
N ASN A 361 11.88 -48.49 -30.26
CA ASN A 361 11.93 -49.92 -30.59
C ASN A 361 10.56 -50.54 -30.93
N ALA A 362 9.45 -49.83 -30.69
CA ALA A 362 8.09 -50.29 -31.00
C ALA A 362 7.37 -49.27 -31.90
N GLN A 363 7.36 -49.53 -33.21
CA GLN A 363 6.61 -48.73 -34.18
C GLN A 363 5.11 -49.07 -34.13
N GLY A 364 4.36 -48.40 -33.24
CA GLY A 364 2.88 -48.35 -33.34
C GLY A 364 2.09 -48.31 -32.03
N THR A 365 2.69 -48.67 -30.89
CA THR A 365 1.99 -48.82 -29.61
C THR A 365 2.29 -47.70 -28.62
N TYR A 366 1.29 -46.86 -28.34
CA TYR A 366 1.31 -45.90 -27.25
C TYR A 366 0.77 -46.56 -25.97
N LEU A 367 1.48 -46.41 -24.84
CA LEU A 367 0.89 -46.69 -23.53
C LEU A 367 -0.11 -45.58 -23.18
N ASN A 368 -1.21 -45.93 -22.51
CA ASN A 368 -2.29 -45.00 -22.16
C ASN A 368 -1.93 -44.11 -20.95
N GLN A 369 -0.87 -43.31 -21.11
CA GLN A 369 -0.25 -42.52 -20.06
C GLN A 369 0.10 -41.13 -20.61
N ILE A 370 -0.44 -40.09 -19.99
CA ILE A 370 -0.31 -38.70 -20.42
C ILE A 370 0.38 -37.95 -19.30
N PHE A 371 1.56 -37.39 -19.59
CA PHE A 371 2.35 -36.65 -18.61
C PHE A 371 2.25 -35.16 -18.89
N LEU A 372 1.77 -34.44 -17.87
CA LEU A 372 1.25 -33.08 -17.98
C LEU A 372 2.07 -32.16 -17.06
N GLY A 373 2.96 -31.36 -17.64
CA GLY A 373 3.69 -30.32 -16.92
C GLY A 373 2.76 -29.15 -16.63
N MET A 374 2.65 -28.73 -15.38
CA MET A 374 1.74 -27.65 -14.96
C MET A 374 2.50 -26.58 -14.19
N PHE A 375 2.15 -25.31 -14.38
CA PHE A 375 2.72 -24.19 -13.64
C PHE A 375 1.74 -23.06 -13.39
N ARG A 376 2.07 -22.24 -12.39
CA ARG A 376 1.40 -20.99 -12.04
C ARG A 376 2.48 -19.94 -11.75
N PRO A 377 2.49 -18.78 -12.44
CA PRO A 377 3.39 -17.68 -12.11
C PRO A 377 3.22 -17.19 -10.66
N ASP A 378 4.26 -16.53 -10.11
CA ASP A 378 4.11 -15.83 -8.84
C ASP A 378 3.21 -14.58 -8.99
N ALA A 379 2.40 -14.32 -7.97
CA ALA A 379 1.44 -13.21 -7.95
C ALA A 379 2.09 -11.81 -7.94
N ASN A 380 3.40 -11.71 -7.68
CA ASN A 380 4.16 -10.45 -7.64
C ASN A 380 5.24 -10.40 -8.73
N ALA A 381 5.18 -11.29 -9.73
CA ALA A 381 6.22 -11.47 -10.74
C ALA A 381 7.63 -11.73 -10.17
N ASN A 382 7.73 -12.49 -9.07
CA ASN A 382 9.02 -13.04 -8.64
C ASN A 382 9.47 -14.21 -9.55
N PRO A 383 10.79 -14.47 -9.69
CA PRO A 383 11.33 -15.66 -10.36
C PRO A 383 11.20 -16.92 -9.47
N ARG A 384 10.01 -17.16 -8.92
CA ARG A 384 9.64 -18.26 -8.02
C ARG A 384 8.31 -18.88 -8.47
N TRP A 385 8.29 -19.46 -9.66
CA TRP A 385 7.06 -20.06 -10.19
C TRP A 385 6.85 -21.44 -9.59
N VAL A 386 5.60 -21.74 -9.26
CA VAL A 386 5.22 -23.00 -8.64
C VAL A 386 4.65 -23.93 -9.71
N GLY A 387 4.94 -25.23 -9.59
CA GLY A 387 4.51 -26.20 -10.58
C GLY A 387 4.92 -27.63 -10.26
N ASN A 388 4.53 -28.53 -11.15
CA ASN A 388 4.45 -29.96 -10.89
C ASN A 388 4.35 -30.75 -12.21
N LEU A 389 4.52 -32.07 -12.13
CA LEU A 389 4.21 -32.99 -13.21
C LEU A 389 3.11 -33.96 -12.74
N LYS A 390 1.98 -34.01 -13.45
CA LYS A 390 0.86 -34.90 -13.16
C LYS A 390 0.74 -35.98 -14.24
N GLN A 391 0.26 -37.17 -13.88
CA GLN A 391 -0.02 -38.26 -14.80
C GLN A 391 -1.54 -38.49 -14.89
N TYR A 392 -2.05 -38.58 -16.12
CA TYR A 392 -3.44 -38.91 -16.47
C TYR A 392 -3.47 -40.01 -17.55
N GLN A 393 -4.67 -40.44 -17.96
CA GLN A 393 -4.89 -41.41 -19.04
C GLN A 393 -5.96 -40.91 -20.03
N PHE A 394 -6.16 -41.57 -21.17
CA PHE A 394 -7.44 -41.46 -21.89
C PHE A 394 -8.46 -42.45 -21.35
N ILE A 395 -9.73 -42.06 -21.33
CA ILE A 395 -10.89 -42.92 -21.05
C ILE A 395 -11.91 -42.82 -22.19
N LEU A 396 -12.80 -43.81 -22.27
CA LEU A 396 -13.98 -43.80 -23.13
C LEU A 396 -15.21 -43.45 -22.28
N GLU A 397 -15.79 -42.28 -22.54
CA GLU A 397 -17.04 -41.84 -21.92
C GLU A 397 -18.23 -42.30 -22.79
N TYR A 398 -19.19 -43.01 -22.19
CA TYR A 398 -20.37 -43.54 -22.87
C TYR A 398 -21.60 -42.71 -22.50
N PRO A 399 -22.43 -42.25 -23.48
CA PRO A 399 -23.65 -41.48 -23.19
C PRO A 399 -24.70 -42.21 -22.34
N ASP A 400 -24.64 -43.54 -22.31
CA ASP A 400 -25.34 -44.38 -21.32
C ASP A 400 -24.31 -45.33 -20.68
N PRO A 401 -23.80 -45.03 -19.47
CA PRO A 401 -22.88 -45.90 -18.75
C PRO A 401 -23.48 -47.26 -18.34
N SER A 402 -24.82 -47.38 -18.32
CA SER A 402 -25.52 -48.62 -17.98
C SER A 402 -25.69 -49.56 -19.18
N ASN A 403 -25.54 -49.04 -20.40
CA ASN A 403 -25.62 -49.79 -21.66
C ASN A 403 -24.58 -49.26 -22.67
N PRO A 404 -23.28 -49.57 -22.47
CA PRO A 404 -22.19 -48.94 -23.22
C PRO A 404 -22.14 -49.36 -24.70
N ASP A 405 -22.64 -48.49 -25.59
CA ASP A 405 -22.49 -48.64 -27.04
C ASP A 405 -21.12 -48.11 -27.52
N PRO A 406 -20.20 -48.97 -28.00
CA PRO A 406 -18.88 -48.55 -28.46
C PRO A 406 -18.91 -47.62 -29.69
N ASN A 407 -20.01 -47.56 -30.43
CA ASN A 407 -20.19 -46.65 -31.57
C ASN A 407 -20.58 -45.22 -31.14
N LYS A 408 -20.86 -45.01 -29.84
CA LYS A 408 -21.24 -43.71 -29.25
C LYS A 408 -20.24 -43.21 -28.20
N ALA A 409 -19.18 -43.97 -27.92
CA ALA A 409 -18.17 -43.58 -26.95
C ALA A 409 -17.36 -42.35 -27.43
N THR A 410 -17.04 -41.45 -26.50
CA THR A 410 -16.15 -40.30 -26.78
C THR A 410 -14.84 -40.44 -26.00
N LEU A 411 -13.73 -40.05 -26.62
CA LEU A 411 -12.42 -40.09 -25.98
C LEU A 411 -12.24 -38.84 -25.10
N LYS A 412 -11.98 -39.03 -23.81
CA LYS A 412 -11.71 -37.96 -22.83
C LYS A 412 -10.37 -38.17 -22.15
N LEU A 413 -9.78 -37.10 -21.62
CA LEU A 413 -8.77 -37.23 -20.57
C LEU A 413 -9.47 -37.74 -19.30
N GLY A 414 -8.90 -38.74 -18.64
CA GLY A 414 -9.43 -39.34 -17.43
C GLY A 414 -8.45 -39.35 -16.27
N ASP A 415 -9.02 -39.29 -15.06
CA ASP A 415 -8.30 -39.32 -13.79
C ASP A 415 -7.94 -40.78 -13.39
N SER A 416 -7.32 -40.94 -12.21
CA SER A 416 -6.92 -42.25 -11.69
C SER A 416 -8.06 -43.07 -11.07
N ALA A 417 -9.26 -42.49 -10.92
CA ALA A 417 -10.50 -43.18 -10.56
C ALA A 417 -11.34 -43.59 -11.78
N GLY A 418 -11.04 -43.05 -12.98
CA GLY A 418 -11.73 -43.33 -14.24
C GLY A 418 -12.78 -42.28 -14.63
N HIS A 419 -12.86 -41.15 -13.93
CA HIS A 419 -13.75 -40.04 -14.29
C HIS A 419 -13.09 -39.08 -15.29
N ALA A 420 -13.88 -38.25 -15.97
CA ALA A 420 -13.36 -37.23 -16.87
C ALA A 420 -12.55 -36.17 -16.10
N ALA A 421 -11.27 -36.02 -16.45
CA ALA A 421 -10.35 -35.11 -15.76
C ALA A 421 -10.43 -33.66 -16.26
N ILE A 422 -11.08 -33.39 -17.39
CA ILE A 422 -11.31 -32.04 -17.92
C ILE A 422 -12.68 -31.54 -17.43
N SER A 423 -12.74 -30.27 -17.03
CA SER A 423 -13.98 -29.62 -16.58
C SER A 423 -15.08 -29.68 -17.64
N SER A 424 -16.29 -30.07 -17.22
CA SER A 424 -17.50 -30.04 -18.05
C SER A 424 -17.96 -28.63 -18.43
N ALA A 425 -17.39 -27.59 -17.81
CA ALA A 425 -17.68 -26.18 -18.09
C ALA A 425 -17.05 -25.64 -19.39
N GLY A 426 -16.49 -26.49 -20.25
CA GLY A 426 -15.95 -26.11 -21.57
C GLY A 426 -14.54 -25.51 -21.57
N THR A 427 -14.10 -24.95 -20.44
CA THR A 427 -12.85 -24.17 -20.25
C THR A 427 -11.53 -24.86 -20.61
N GLY A 428 -11.53 -26.17 -20.88
CA GLY A 428 -10.33 -26.95 -21.21
C GLY A 428 -9.37 -27.22 -20.04
N PHE A 429 -9.64 -26.68 -18.85
CA PHE A 429 -8.83 -26.94 -17.64
C PHE A 429 -9.14 -28.30 -17.00
N ILE A 430 -8.19 -28.79 -16.19
CA ILE A 430 -8.41 -29.93 -15.30
C ILE A 430 -9.50 -29.57 -14.27
N THR A 431 -10.42 -30.48 -13.99
CA THR A 431 -11.47 -30.26 -12.96
C THR A 431 -10.87 -30.31 -11.54
N PRO A 432 -11.29 -29.45 -10.58
CA PRO A 432 -10.72 -29.40 -9.23
C PRO A 432 -10.81 -30.71 -8.43
N ASP A 433 -11.73 -31.59 -8.79
CA ASP A 433 -11.94 -32.90 -8.16
C ASP A 433 -11.10 -34.04 -8.78
N ALA A 434 -10.39 -33.79 -9.89
CA ALA A 434 -9.59 -34.81 -10.55
C ALA A 434 -8.41 -35.26 -9.68
N VAL A 435 -8.15 -36.57 -9.67
CA VAL A 435 -7.01 -37.18 -8.99
C VAL A 435 -6.00 -37.70 -10.02
N SER A 436 -4.79 -37.13 -10.06
CA SER A 436 -3.73 -37.64 -10.93
C SER A 436 -3.13 -38.94 -10.38
N PHE A 437 -2.57 -39.79 -11.25
CA PHE A 437 -2.10 -41.16 -10.89
C PHE A 437 -0.99 -41.20 -9.83
N TRP A 438 -0.27 -40.09 -9.62
CA TRP A 438 0.76 -39.97 -8.59
C TRP A 438 0.26 -39.33 -7.29
N THR A 439 -1.01 -38.94 -7.23
CA THR A 439 -1.65 -38.36 -6.06
C THR A 439 -2.21 -39.46 -5.16
N GLN A 440 -1.96 -39.35 -3.87
CA GLN A 440 -2.45 -40.26 -2.84
C GLN A 440 -3.12 -39.48 -1.71
N LYS A 441 -4.09 -40.12 -1.04
CA LYS A 441 -4.55 -39.72 0.30
C LYS A 441 -4.48 -40.93 1.21
N ASN A 442 -3.80 -40.83 2.35
CA ASN A 442 -3.69 -41.91 3.32
C ASN A 442 -3.70 -41.38 4.75
N THR A 443 -4.91 -41.23 5.31
CA THR A 443 -5.15 -40.76 6.68
C THR A 443 -4.61 -41.69 7.79
N SER A 444 -4.01 -42.84 7.44
CA SER A 444 -3.27 -43.70 8.37
C SER A 444 -1.78 -43.33 8.50
N THR A 445 -1.28 -42.40 7.68
CA THR A 445 0.13 -41.97 7.65
C THR A 445 0.28 -40.45 7.62
N ALA A 446 1.37 -39.94 8.18
CA ALA A 446 1.77 -38.55 8.04
C ALA A 446 1.98 -38.18 6.55
N PRO A 447 1.62 -36.95 6.10
CA PRO A 447 1.03 -35.85 6.87
C PRO A 447 -0.51 -35.88 6.95
N ASP A 448 -1.18 -36.79 6.24
CA ASP A 448 -2.65 -36.84 6.18
C ASP A 448 -3.28 -37.26 7.51
N SER A 449 -2.62 -38.14 8.26
CA SER A 449 -3.04 -38.53 9.62
C SER A 449 -2.97 -37.40 10.64
N THR A 450 -2.30 -36.29 10.31
CA THR A 450 -2.20 -35.06 11.12
C THR A 450 -3.00 -33.90 10.53
N GLY A 451 -3.87 -34.14 9.55
CA GLY A 451 -4.76 -33.14 8.95
C GLY A 451 -4.42 -32.75 7.50
N GLY A 452 -3.36 -33.30 6.92
CA GLY A 452 -2.91 -33.00 5.55
C GLY A 452 -1.69 -32.08 5.51
N PHE A 453 -0.94 -32.12 4.40
CA PHE A 453 0.27 -31.33 4.23
C PHE A 453 0.01 -29.80 4.26
N PHE A 454 -1.09 -29.37 3.65
CA PHE A 454 -1.48 -27.97 3.45
C PHE A 454 -2.40 -27.43 4.57
N ILE A 455 -2.24 -27.91 5.80
CA ILE A 455 -3.14 -27.53 6.92
C ILE A 455 -3.20 -26.00 7.17
N ASN A 456 -2.08 -25.30 6.97
CA ASN A 456 -1.98 -23.84 7.09
C ASN A 456 -2.24 -23.07 5.78
N ASP A 457 -2.54 -23.76 4.67
CA ASP A 457 -2.89 -23.14 3.39
C ASP A 457 -3.96 -23.97 2.63
N PRO A 458 -5.16 -24.17 3.21
CA PRO A 458 -6.17 -25.05 2.64
C PRO A 458 -6.80 -24.43 1.38
N ARG A 459 -6.62 -25.09 0.22
CA ARG A 459 -7.05 -24.61 -1.11
C ARG A 459 -7.65 -25.71 -1.99
N GLY A 460 -8.57 -25.31 -2.88
CA GLY A 460 -9.25 -26.21 -3.82
C GLY A 460 -10.10 -27.28 -3.13
N SER A 461 -10.62 -28.24 -3.91
CA SER A 461 -11.47 -29.32 -3.36
C SER A 461 -10.76 -30.16 -2.29
N GLY A 462 -9.44 -30.39 -2.44
CA GLY A 462 -8.62 -31.08 -1.44
C GLY A 462 -8.43 -30.37 -0.09
N LEU A 463 -8.77 -29.06 0.03
CA LEU A 463 -8.57 -28.24 1.23
C LEU A 463 -7.14 -28.37 1.80
N ALA A 464 -6.96 -28.97 2.98
CA ALA A 464 -5.66 -29.19 3.63
C ALA A 464 -4.85 -30.37 3.05
N PHE A 465 -5.45 -31.20 2.20
CA PHE A 465 -4.83 -32.40 1.64
C PHE A 465 -4.28 -32.14 0.22
N ASP A 466 -3.31 -32.95 -0.18
CA ASP A 466 -2.83 -33.03 -1.57
C ASP A 466 -3.87 -33.58 -2.55
N SER A 467 -4.95 -34.21 -2.07
CA SER A 467 -5.95 -34.92 -2.87
C SER A 467 -7.39 -34.51 -2.53
N PRO A 468 -8.24 -34.25 -3.56
CA PRO A 468 -7.91 -34.17 -4.99
C PRO A 468 -6.93 -33.04 -5.31
N ASP A 469 -6.16 -33.21 -6.39
CA ASP A 469 -5.09 -32.30 -6.80
C ASP A 469 -5.48 -31.38 -7.97
N GLY A 470 -6.38 -31.81 -8.86
CA GLY A 470 -7.11 -30.94 -9.79
C GLY A 470 -6.28 -29.96 -10.61
N GLU A 471 -6.76 -28.71 -10.67
CA GLU A 471 -6.12 -27.56 -11.31
C GLU A 471 -4.93 -27.01 -10.51
N LEU A 472 -4.93 -27.20 -9.18
CA LEU A 472 -3.88 -26.69 -8.29
C LEU A 472 -2.53 -27.36 -8.57
N VAL A 473 -1.56 -26.55 -8.99
CA VAL A 473 -0.27 -27.05 -9.45
C VAL A 473 0.59 -27.53 -8.29
N GLU A 474 0.50 -26.89 -7.12
CA GLU A 474 1.27 -27.19 -5.91
C GLU A 474 0.91 -28.55 -5.28
N LYS A 475 -0.22 -29.15 -5.70
CA LYS A 475 -0.80 -30.34 -5.08
C LYS A 475 -0.58 -31.62 -5.88
N GLY A 476 -0.49 -32.74 -5.16
CA GLY A 476 -0.47 -34.07 -5.76
C GLY A 476 0.72 -34.30 -6.68
N GLY A 477 0.55 -35.18 -7.66
CA GLY A 477 1.52 -35.40 -8.73
C GLY A 477 2.92 -35.81 -8.23
N ALA A 478 3.93 -35.50 -9.03
CA ALA A 478 5.33 -35.72 -8.66
C ALA A 478 5.78 -34.87 -7.46
N ALA A 479 5.16 -33.70 -7.22
CA ALA A 479 5.46 -32.85 -6.07
C ALA A 479 5.05 -33.47 -4.73
N GLN A 480 3.89 -34.15 -4.64
CA GLN A 480 3.52 -34.89 -3.43
C GLN A 480 4.48 -36.04 -3.18
N GLN A 481 4.77 -36.87 -4.19
CA GLN A 481 5.69 -38.00 -4.02
C GLN A 481 7.11 -37.56 -3.64
N LEU A 482 7.56 -36.40 -4.15
CA LEU A 482 8.81 -35.78 -3.73
C LEU A 482 8.76 -35.26 -2.27
N ARG A 483 7.62 -34.78 -1.78
CA ARG A 483 7.45 -34.39 -0.36
C ARG A 483 7.34 -35.58 0.58
N LEU A 484 6.56 -36.61 0.25
CA LEU A 484 6.40 -37.81 1.09
C LEU A 484 7.75 -38.50 1.38
N ASN A 485 8.63 -38.56 0.39
CA ASN A 485 10.00 -39.07 0.52
C ASN A 485 10.96 -38.14 1.31
N ASN A 486 10.54 -36.93 1.65
CA ASN A 486 11.39 -35.88 2.22
C ASN A 486 10.66 -35.02 3.29
N LEU A 487 9.63 -35.53 3.98
CA LEU A 487 8.76 -34.72 4.87
C LEU A 487 9.53 -33.93 5.93
N THR A 488 10.57 -34.55 6.48
CA THR A 488 11.58 -33.90 7.33
C THR A 488 12.90 -33.79 6.57
N VAL A 489 13.39 -32.56 6.42
CA VAL A 489 14.70 -32.24 5.84
C VAL A 489 15.52 -31.47 6.86
N ASP A 490 16.70 -32.00 7.18
CA ASP A 490 17.75 -31.33 7.94
C ASP A 490 19.10 -31.63 7.26
N TYR A 491 19.51 -30.72 6.39
CA TYR A 491 20.78 -30.80 5.69
C TYR A 491 21.97 -30.27 6.52
N THR A 492 21.73 -29.88 7.78
CA THR A 492 22.79 -29.54 8.75
C THR A 492 23.31 -30.80 9.44
N SER A 493 22.43 -31.70 9.89
CA SER A 493 22.83 -33.00 10.46
C SER A 493 23.00 -34.09 9.39
N THR A 494 22.27 -34.03 8.28
CA THR A 494 22.31 -35.05 7.22
C THR A 494 22.59 -34.46 5.82
N PRO A 495 23.76 -33.85 5.56
CA PRO A 495 24.01 -33.03 4.36
C PRO A 495 23.86 -33.72 2.98
N SER A 496 23.75 -35.06 2.92
CA SER A 496 23.52 -35.84 1.70
C SER A 496 22.14 -36.53 1.60
N SER A 497 21.26 -36.37 2.59
CA SER A 497 19.98 -37.10 2.74
C SER A 497 18.88 -36.12 3.20
N PRO A 498 17.58 -36.33 2.94
CA PRO A 498 16.98 -37.39 2.12
C PRO A 498 17.04 -37.12 0.61
N ARG A 499 16.92 -35.87 0.11
CA ARG A 499 16.84 -35.63 -1.35
C ARG A 499 18.16 -35.95 -2.04
N ARG A 500 18.10 -36.88 -3.00
CA ARG A 500 19.22 -37.26 -3.87
C ARG A 500 19.28 -36.32 -5.07
N LEU A 501 20.30 -35.46 -5.10
CA LEU A 501 20.58 -34.53 -6.18
C LEU A 501 22.09 -34.52 -6.46
N TYR A 502 22.47 -34.49 -7.74
CA TYR A 502 23.84 -34.67 -8.19
C TYR A 502 24.21 -33.65 -9.28
N THR A 503 25.45 -33.21 -9.31
CA THR A 503 26.03 -32.40 -10.39
C THR A 503 26.58 -33.30 -11.50
N TYR A 504 26.42 -32.88 -12.76
CA TYR A 504 26.96 -33.62 -13.91
C TYR A 504 28.45 -33.31 -14.12
N CYS A 505 29.24 -34.35 -14.38
CA CYS A 505 30.67 -34.27 -14.70
C CYS A 505 30.88 -34.48 -16.23
N PRO A 506 31.33 -33.47 -17.00
CA PRO A 506 31.60 -33.63 -18.42
C PRO A 506 32.76 -34.60 -18.71
N SER A 507 32.63 -35.37 -19.78
CA SER A 507 33.67 -36.31 -20.24
C SER A 507 34.99 -35.59 -20.56
N GLY A 508 36.12 -36.23 -20.20
CA GLY A 508 37.47 -35.66 -20.38
C GLY A 508 37.94 -34.73 -19.25
N THR A 509 37.15 -34.56 -18.18
CA THR A 509 37.55 -33.82 -16.97
C THR A 509 38.00 -34.78 -15.84
N SER A 510 38.48 -34.23 -14.72
CA SER A 510 39.03 -34.99 -13.58
C SER A 510 38.00 -35.42 -12.51
N CYS A 511 36.72 -35.11 -12.68
CA CYS A 511 35.66 -35.56 -11.77
C CYS A 511 35.17 -36.99 -12.08
N ASN A 512 34.34 -37.56 -11.21
CA ASN A 512 33.97 -38.97 -11.31
C ASN A 512 32.87 -39.21 -12.35
N ALA A 513 33.06 -40.19 -13.24
CA ALA A 513 32.10 -40.51 -14.30
C ALA A 513 30.78 -41.14 -13.79
N SER A 514 30.74 -41.66 -12.56
CA SER A 514 29.49 -42.17 -11.97
C SER A 514 28.70 -41.03 -11.33
N LEU A 515 27.55 -40.67 -11.91
CA LEU A 515 26.70 -39.59 -11.40
C LEU A 515 26.34 -39.76 -9.92
N SER A 516 26.17 -41.01 -9.46
CA SER A 516 25.81 -41.34 -8.06
C SER A 516 26.97 -41.23 -7.06
N ASN A 517 28.19 -40.89 -7.49
CA ASN A 517 29.36 -40.73 -6.62
C ASN A 517 29.17 -39.56 -5.62
N SER A 518 29.69 -39.70 -4.39
CA SER A 518 29.59 -38.66 -3.36
C SER A 518 30.29 -37.34 -3.73
N ALA A 519 31.35 -37.38 -4.53
CA ALA A 519 32.02 -36.17 -5.06
C ALA A 519 31.13 -35.39 -6.06
N ASN A 520 30.12 -36.04 -6.62
CA ASN A 520 29.13 -35.44 -7.52
C ASN A 520 27.84 -35.06 -6.78
N ALA A 521 27.75 -35.20 -5.44
CA ALA A 521 26.54 -34.84 -4.71
C ALA A 521 26.34 -33.30 -4.69
N PHE A 522 25.14 -32.82 -5.03
CA PHE A 522 24.76 -31.42 -4.81
C PHE A 522 24.38 -31.26 -3.33
N ALA A 523 25.39 -30.95 -2.52
CA ALA A 523 25.33 -31.00 -1.06
C ALA A 523 26.25 -29.94 -0.43
N THR A 524 25.91 -29.50 0.78
CA THR A 524 26.69 -28.49 1.54
C THR A 524 28.10 -28.99 1.87
N SER A 525 28.26 -30.30 2.03
CA SER A 525 29.53 -31.01 2.22
C SER A 525 30.40 -31.10 0.95
N ASN A 526 29.86 -30.82 -0.25
CA ASN A 526 30.64 -30.82 -1.48
C ASN A 526 31.38 -29.48 -1.66
N THR A 527 32.63 -29.44 -1.21
CA THR A 527 33.49 -28.25 -1.26
C THR A 527 33.91 -27.84 -2.68
N ALA A 528 33.69 -28.67 -3.70
CA ALA A 528 33.92 -28.29 -5.10
C ALA A 528 32.82 -27.34 -5.63
N ILE A 529 31.64 -27.32 -5.01
CA ILE A 529 30.60 -26.31 -5.26
C ILE A 529 30.99 -25.06 -4.46
N THR A 530 31.18 -23.92 -5.12
CA THR A 530 31.60 -22.66 -4.49
C THR A 530 30.54 -21.57 -4.61
N ASP A 531 30.56 -20.57 -3.72
CA ASP A 531 29.66 -19.41 -3.77
C ASP A 531 29.63 -18.75 -5.16
N ALA A 532 30.80 -18.56 -5.75
CA ALA A 532 30.97 -17.98 -7.08
C ALA A 532 30.32 -18.80 -8.22
N MET A 533 30.22 -20.13 -8.08
CA MET A 533 29.53 -20.99 -9.06
C MET A 533 28.01 -20.88 -8.98
N LEU A 534 27.47 -20.54 -7.80
CA LEU A 534 26.03 -20.38 -7.58
C LEU A 534 25.55 -18.93 -7.67
N SER A 535 26.45 -17.98 -7.94
CA SER A 535 26.22 -16.53 -7.76
C SER A 535 25.75 -16.15 -6.35
N ALA A 536 26.02 -17.00 -5.36
CA ALA A 536 25.79 -16.70 -3.96
C ALA A 536 26.84 -15.68 -3.49
N VAL A 537 26.40 -14.65 -2.76
CA VAL A 537 27.30 -13.62 -2.24
C VAL A 537 26.96 -13.35 -0.79
N SER A 538 27.75 -13.95 0.11
CA SER A 538 27.84 -13.48 1.50
C SER A 538 28.25 -12.01 1.52
N GLY A 539 27.76 -11.25 2.50
CA GLY A 539 27.86 -9.79 2.54
C GLY A 539 29.29 -9.28 2.36
N VAL A 540 29.53 -8.54 1.28
CA VAL A 540 30.84 -8.03 0.88
C VAL A 540 31.16 -6.78 1.70
N SER A 541 32.36 -6.70 2.26
CA SER A 541 32.81 -5.50 2.97
C SER A 541 32.98 -4.31 2.02
N VAL A 542 32.34 -3.20 2.37
CA VAL A 542 32.43 -1.93 1.63
C VAL A 542 33.58 -1.12 2.22
N SER A 543 34.59 -0.83 1.40
CA SER A 543 35.76 -0.04 1.82
C SER A 543 35.49 1.48 1.79
N SER A 544 34.54 1.92 0.98
CA SER A 544 34.06 3.31 0.94
C SER A 544 32.74 3.44 0.19
N ILE A 545 31.92 4.42 0.57
CA ILE A 545 30.91 5.00 -0.33
C ILE A 545 31.24 6.48 -0.50
N THR A 546 31.37 6.96 -1.73
CA THR A 546 31.62 8.37 -2.06
C THR A 546 30.50 8.90 -2.97
N ARG A 547 30.05 10.13 -2.73
CA ARG A 547 28.87 10.70 -3.40
C ARG A 547 29.25 11.88 -4.30
N SER A 548 28.65 11.94 -5.49
CA SER A 548 28.69 13.10 -6.39
C SER A 548 27.29 13.37 -6.94
N GLY A 549 26.70 14.50 -6.55
CA GLY A 549 25.27 14.78 -6.78
C GLY A 549 24.39 13.65 -6.24
N LEU A 550 23.45 13.16 -7.07
CA LEU A 550 22.57 12.03 -6.73
C LEU A 550 23.24 10.65 -6.85
N THR A 551 24.50 10.55 -7.29
CA THR A 551 25.18 9.25 -7.48
C THR A 551 26.07 8.92 -6.28
N ALA A 552 25.77 7.81 -5.60
CA ALA A 552 26.65 7.18 -4.63
C ALA A 552 27.47 6.08 -5.31
N THR A 553 28.79 6.16 -5.26
CA THR A 553 29.72 5.14 -5.73
C THR A 553 30.24 4.33 -4.55
N VAL A 554 29.99 3.03 -4.58
CA VAL A 554 30.48 2.04 -3.61
C VAL A 554 31.77 1.43 -4.13
N THR A 555 32.76 1.29 -3.25
CA THR A 555 33.96 0.47 -3.46
C THR A 555 33.98 -0.65 -2.44
N THR A 556 34.30 -1.87 -2.86
CA THR A 556 34.36 -3.07 -1.99
C THR A 556 35.79 -3.56 -1.80
N GLY A 557 36.06 -4.18 -0.64
CA GLY A 557 37.38 -4.72 -0.31
C GLY A 557 37.78 -5.98 -1.11
N ALA A 558 36.83 -6.59 -1.82
CA ALA A 558 37.01 -7.76 -2.67
C ALA A 558 36.10 -7.68 -3.91
N ASN A 559 36.26 -8.63 -4.84
CA ASN A 559 35.35 -8.77 -5.99
C ASN A 559 33.92 -9.02 -5.49
N HIS A 560 32.98 -8.14 -5.83
CA HIS A 560 31.63 -8.18 -5.28
C HIS A 560 30.64 -9.05 -6.08
N GLY A 561 31.01 -9.54 -7.26
CA GLY A 561 30.15 -10.39 -8.11
C GLY A 561 28.99 -9.67 -8.79
N PHE A 562 28.33 -8.70 -8.13
CA PHE A 562 27.14 -7.99 -8.60
C PHE A 562 27.25 -7.47 -10.04
N LEU A 563 26.10 -7.43 -10.73
CA LEU A 563 25.91 -6.96 -12.10
C LEU A 563 25.12 -5.65 -12.14
N SER A 564 25.16 -4.93 -13.26
CA SER A 564 24.26 -3.78 -13.47
C SER A 564 22.80 -4.26 -13.52
N GLY A 565 21.91 -3.55 -12.85
CA GLY A 565 20.51 -3.93 -12.66
C GLY A 565 20.24 -4.76 -11.40
N ASP A 566 21.26 -5.31 -10.74
CA ASP A 566 21.08 -6.06 -9.49
C ASP A 566 20.44 -5.20 -8.39
N THR A 567 19.68 -5.86 -7.51
CA THR A 567 19.20 -5.26 -6.26
C THR A 567 20.15 -5.64 -5.13
N VAL A 568 20.73 -4.64 -4.46
CA VAL A 568 21.75 -4.81 -3.41
C VAL A 568 21.36 -4.05 -2.16
N THR A 569 21.32 -4.75 -1.02
CA THR A 569 21.10 -4.17 0.30
C THR A 569 22.41 -3.67 0.87
N ILE A 570 22.45 -2.40 1.25
CA ILE A 570 23.57 -1.77 1.97
C ILE A 570 23.22 -1.69 3.46
N SER A 571 24.16 -2.04 4.33
CA SER A 571 23.97 -2.01 5.78
C SER A 571 25.21 -1.47 6.50
N GLY A 572 25.03 -0.93 7.70
CA GLY A 572 26.13 -0.52 8.59
C GLY A 572 26.74 0.86 8.33
N ALA A 573 26.19 1.66 7.41
CA ALA A 573 26.57 3.07 7.26
C ALA A 573 25.97 3.93 8.39
N THR A 574 26.70 4.93 8.86
CA THR A 574 26.22 5.88 9.87
C THR A 574 25.18 6.85 9.30
N GLN A 575 25.31 7.20 8.02
CA GLN A 575 24.36 8.01 7.28
C GLN A 575 23.26 7.09 6.72
N SER A 576 22.03 7.26 7.21
CA SER A 576 20.93 6.32 6.96
C SER A 576 20.51 6.27 5.48
N GLU A 577 20.73 7.35 4.73
CA GLU A 577 20.37 7.46 3.32
C GLU A 577 21.12 6.46 2.42
N TYR A 578 22.34 6.04 2.82
CA TYR A 578 23.08 4.98 2.12
C TYR A 578 22.59 3.56 2.44
N ASN A 579 21.95 3.33 3.59
CA ASN A 579 21.50 2.00 4.01
C ASN A 579 20.21 1.57 3.29
N GLY A 580 19.85 0.29 3.45
CA GLY A 580 18.65 -0.33 2.88
C GLY A 580 18.85 -0.86 1.47
N THR A 581 17.78 -1.44 0.93
CA THR A 581 17.74 -2.05 -0.40
C THR A 581 17.89 -1.00 -1.50
N LYS A 582 18.90 -1.14 -2.37
CA LYS A 582 19.12 -0.30 -3.55
C LYS A 582 18.83 -1.12 -4.81
N THR A 583 17.85 -0.71 -5.58
CA THR A 583 17.55 -1.25 -6.91
C THR A 583 18.39 -0.54 -7.98
N LEU A 584 18.45 -1.11 -9.19
CA LEU A 584 19.03 -0.48 -10.38
C LEU A 584 20.50 -0.03 -10.21
N ILE A 585 21.35 -0.84 -9.56
CA ILE A 585 22.78 -0.49 -9.46
C ILE A 585 23.45 -0.48 -10.85
N VAL A 586 24.52 0.31 -10.99
CA VAL A 586 25.39 0.28 -12.17
C VAL A 586 26.75 -0.27 -11.79
N LYS A 587 27.16 -1.40 -12.36
CA LYS A 587 28.51 -1.95 -12.18
C LYS A 587 29.54 -1.06 -12.86
N LEU A 588 30.56 -0.63 -12.12
CA LEU A 588 31.66 0.20 -12.63
C LEU A 588 32.96 -0.61 -12.81
N SER A 589 33.20 -1.59 -11.93
CA SER A 589 34.29 -2.56 -12.03
C SER A 589 33.89 -3.86 -11.30
N ASN A 590 34.84 -4.78 -11.05
CA ASN A 590 34.58 -5.93 -10.17
C ASN A 590 34.62 -5.57 -8.67
N THR A 591 35.14 -4.39 -8.30
CA THR A 591 35.25 -3.92 -6.90
C THR A 591 34.54 -2.57 -6.70
N SER A 592 33.67 -2.16 -7.63
CA SER A 592 32.90 -0.93 -7.50
C SER A 592 31.63 -0.91 -8.35
N PHE A 593 30.59 -0.31 -7.79
CA PHE A 593 29.29 -0.07 -8.42
C PHE A 593 28.73 1.27 -7.93
N SER A 594 27.69 1.79 -8.55
CA SER A 594 26.97 2.98 -8.08
C SER A 594 25.47 2.77 -8.00
N PHE A 595 24.82 3.58 -7.15
CA PHE A 595 23.37 3.64 -6.99
C PHE A 595 22.92 5.10 -6.79
N THR A 596 21.64 5.39 -6.99
CA THR A 596 21.07 6.72 -6.73
C THR A 596 20.73 6.92 -5.26
N VAL A 597 21.21 8.03 -4.67
CA VAL A 597 20.89 8.47 -3.32
C VAL A 597 20.33 9.89 -3.39
N PRO A 598 19.27 10.24 -2.63
CA PRO A 598 18.83 11.64 -2.56
C PRO A 598 19.93 12.51 -1.96
N GLU A 599 19.98 13.78 -2.37
CA GLU A 599 20.88 14.78 -1.80
C GLU A 599 20.08 15.93 -1.20
N TYR A 600 20.30 16.19 0.09
CA TYR A 600 19.62 17.23 0.84
C TYR A 600 20.60 18.38 1.17
N PRO A 601 20.15 19.65 1.15
CA PRO A 601 18.84 20.08 0.70
C PRO A 601 18.69 19.97 -0.85
N PRO A 602 17.48 19.67 -1.35
CA PRO A 602 17.22 19.43 -2.77
C PRO A 602 17.41 20.70 -3.61
N SER A 603 17.73 20.55 -4.90
CA SER A 603 18.05 21.69 -5.79
C SER A 603 17.41 21.52 -7.18
N PRO A 604 16.70 22.53 -7.72
CA PRO A 604 16.35 23.81 -7.10
C PRO A 604 15.47 23.66 -5.84
N ALA A 605 15.49 24.66 -4.96
CA ALA A 605 14.56 24.70 -3.83
C ALA A 605 13.14 25.08 -4.28
N THR A 606 12.14 24.53 -3.60
CA THR A 606 10.71 24.71 -3.86
C THR A 606 10.01 25.60 -2.82
N GLY A 607 10.61 25.78 -1.65
CA GLY A 607 10.14 26.69 -0.60
C GLY A 607 10.22 28.18 -0.97
N SER A 608 9.59 29.00 -0.15
CA SER A 608 9.59 30.46 -0.30
C SER A 608 10.61 31.07 0.68
N PHE A 609 11.67 31.68 0.13
CA PHE A 609 12.81 32.15 0.91
C PHE A 609 13.02 33.66 0.84
N THR A 610 13.70 34.18 1.86
CA THR A 610 14.04 35.60 2.03
C THR A 610 15.45 35.72 2.60
N ALA A 611 16.16 36.78 2.20
CA ALA A 611 17.52 37.11 2.61
C ALA A 611 17.54 38.42 3.39
N SER A 612 18.29 38.46 4.48
CA SER A 612 18.24 39.58 5.43
C SER A 612 19.58 39.75 6.16
N ILE A 613 19.98 40.98 6.51
CA ILE A 613 21.27 41.23 7.17
C ILE A 613 21.10 41.04 8.68
N ALA A 614 21.74 40.02 9.25
CA ALA A 614 21.66 39.74 10.68
C ALA A 614 22.13 40.94 11.54
N GLY A 615 21.44 41.20 12.64
CA GLY A 615 21.88 42.16 13.63
C GLY A 615 23.01 41.62 14.50
N ALA A 616 23.61 42.49 15.31
CA ALA A 616 24.65 42.08 16.25
C ALA A 616 24.01 41.31 17.43
N PRO A 617 24.40 40.06 17.70
CA PRO A 617 23.89 39.31 18.84
C PRO A 617 24.33 39.97 20.15
N GLN A 618 23.51 39.81 21.18
CA GLN A 618 23.73 40.40 22.50
C GLN A 618 24.01 39.24 23.53
N THR A 619 24.65 39.48 24.71
CA THR A 619 25.22 38.47 25.69
C THR A 619 24.50 38.09 27.04
N VAL A 620 24.63 36.80 27.46
CA VAL A 620 24.10 36.04 28.64
C VAL A 620 23.78 36.70 30.02
N SER A 621 22.61 36.37 30.65
CA SER A 621 22.42 36.29 32.14
C SER A 621 21.37 35.27 32.79
N SER A 622 20.07 35.09 32.45
CA SER A 622 19.11 34.11 33.11
C SER A 622 17.74 33.66 32.43
N ILE A 623 17.41 32.33 32.33
CA ILE A 623 16.05 31.74 31.98
C ILE A 623 15.27 31.36 33.26
N SER A 624 13.93 31.32 33.22
CA SER A 624 13.11 30.53 34.15
C SER A 624 11.87 29.91 33.48
N ARG A 625 11.29 28.84 34.03
CA ARG A 625 10.04 28.22 33.54
C ARG A 625 8.98 28.09 34.62
N SER A 626 7.72 28.37 34.27
CA SER A 626 6.53 28.05 35.07
C SER A 626 5.45 27.47 34.16
N GLY A 627 4.87 26.31 34.52
CA GLY A 627 4.02 25.54 33.62
C GLY A 627 4.74 25.23 32.31
N THR A 628 4.11 25.53 31.17
CA THR A 628 4.71 25.47 29.82
C THR A 628 5.37 26.77 29.37
N VAL A 629 5.36 27.84 30.19
CA VAL A 629 5.90 29.16 29.80
C VAL A 629 7.34 29.29 30.27
N ALA A 630 8.25 29.48 29.31
CA ALA A 630 9.61 29.93 29.55
C ALA A 630 9.61 31.46 29.65
N THR A 631 9.78 31.98 30.86
CA THR A 631 10.06 33.40 31.08
C THR A 631 11.48 33.69 30.63
N VAL A 632 11.52 34.38 29.50
CA VAL A 632 12.71 34.96 28.92
C VAL A 632 12.91 36.35 29.48
N ASN A 633 14.08 36.96 29.31
CA ASN A 633 14.12 38.38 29.60
C ASN A 633 15.19 39.18 28.82
N LEU A 634 15.62 40.38 29.25
CA LEU A 634 16.98 40.97 29.09
C LEU A 634 16.99 42.43 29.54
N ALA A 635 17.95 42.85 30.39
CA ALA A 635 18.44 44.23 30.51
C ALA A 635 18.67 45.01 29.17
N ALA A 636 17.85 46.02 28.90
CA ALA A 636 17.89 46.91 27.73
C ALA A 636 17.60 46.24 26.37
N HIS A 637 16.65 45.31 26.34
CA HIS A 637 16.36 44.48 25.17
C HIS A 637 15.68 45.25 24.03
N GLY A 638 14.44 45.68 24.25
CA GLY A 638 13.69 46.38 23.21
C GLY A 638 13.22 45.50 22.06
N PHE A 639 12.97 44.20 22.29
CA PHE A 639 11.94 43.45 21.53
C PHE A 639 10.53 44.02 21.80
N VAL A 640 9.52 43.48 21.11
CA VAL A 640 8.07 43.70 21.35
C VAL A 640 7.29 42.39 21.25
N THR A 641 6.11 42.34 21.88
CA THR A 641 5.18 41.20 21.78
C THR A 641 4.79 40.90 20.33
N GLY A 642 4.68 39.63 19.98
CA GLY A 642 4.31 39.14 18.65
C GLY A 642 5.47 38.97 17.67
N GLN A 643 6.70 39.31 18.07
CA GLN A 643 7.90 39.14 17.24
C GLN A 643 8.50 37.74 17.39
N SER A 644 8.98 37.17 16.27
CA SER A 644 9.77 35.93 16.22
C SER A 644 11.24 36.17 16.62
N VAL A 645 11.81 35.21 17.36
CA VAL A 645 13.00 35.39 18.21
C VAL A 645 13.77 34.08 18.30
N THR A 646 15.02 34.06 17.81
CA THR A 646 15.88 32.86 17.78
C THR A 646 16.77 32.73 19.02
N ILE A 647 16.34 31.92 19.99
CA ILE A 647 17.15 31.56 21.17
C ILE A 647 18.21 30.53 20.78
N SER A 648 19.45 30.76 21.22
CA SER A 648 20.56 29.82 21.04
C SER A 648 21.55 29.90 22.21
N GLY A 649 22.31 28.82 22.41
CA GLY A 649 23.34 28.72 23.48
C GLY A 649 22.83 28.22 24.83
N ALA A 650 21.54 27.88 24.99
CA ALA A 650 21.04 27.27 26.21
C ALA A 650 21.53 25.82 26.35
N THR A 651 22.01 25.44 27.54
CA THR A 651 22.61 24.11 27.80
C THR A 651 21.61 22.95 27.72
N GLN A 652 20.31 23.23 27.77
CA GLN A 652 19.24 22.27 27.60
C GLN A 652 18.57 22.54 26.24
N SER A 653 18.63 21.55 25.34
CA SER A 653 18.26 21.71 23.93
C SER A 653 16.85 22.27 23.71
N ALA A 654 15.89 21.91 24.56
CA ALA A 654 14.49 22.32 24.51
C ALA A 654 14.21 23.84 24.66
N TYR A 655 15.21 24.65 25.06
CA TYR A 655 15.10 26.12 25.09
C TYR A 655 15.80 26.82 23.91
N ASN A 656 16.35 26.07 22.95
CA ASN A 656 16.93 26.64 21.73
C ASN A 656 15.94 26.50 20.57
N GLY A 657 15.85 27.50 19.71
CA GLY A 657 14.90 27.55 18.59
C GLY A 657 14.34 28.95 18.35
N THR A 658 13.51 29.08 17.31
CA THR A 658 12.84 30.34 16.98
C THR A 658 11.42 30.33 17.51
N PHE A 659 11.10 31.27 18.41
CA PHE A 659 9.82 31.37 19.08
C PHE A 659 9.17 32.74 18.88
N THR A 660 7.84 32.81 18.83
CA THR A 660 7.11 34.09 18.92
C THR A 660 6.98 34.48 20.38
N ILE A 661 7.30 35.74 20.72
CA ILE A 661 7.45 36.16 22.12
C ILE A 661 6.35 37.09 22.63
N THR A 662 6.16 37.09 23.93
CA THR A 662 5.40 38.12 24.67
C THR A 662 6.36 39.00 25.45
N LYS A 663 6.52 40.27 25.09
CA LYS A 663 7.29 41.22 25.92
C LYS A 663 6.55 41.43 27.23
N ILE A 664 7.26 41.26 28.34
CA ILE A 664 6.77 41.54 29.69
C ILE A 664 7.17 42.98 30.07
N ASN A 665 8.38 43.47 29.72
CA ASN A 665 8.82 44.86 29.92
C ASN A 665 10.10 45.13 29.13
N ASN A 666 10.73 46.31 29.28
CA ASN A 666 11.98 46.61 28.57
C ASN A 666 13.16 45.72 28.99
N ASP A 667 13.03 45.09 30.16
CA ASP A 667 13.95 44.13 30.71
C ASP A 667 13.42 42.67 30.73
N SER A 668 12.20 42.32 30.24
CA SER A 668 11.76 40.91 30.10
C SER A 668 10.75 40.49 29.00
N PHE A 669 10.69 39.17 28.65
CA PHE A 669 9.73 38.58 27.69
C PHE A 669 9.38 37.09 27.96
N SER A 670 8.63 36.37 27.12
CA SER A 670 8.36 34.94 27.32
C SER A 670 7.98 34.21 26.03
N TYR A 671 8.14 32.88 26.01
CA TYR A 671 7.59 31.98 24.99
C TYR A 671 7.16 30.64 25.62
N THR A 672 6.50 29.77 24.86
CA THR A 672 6.03 28.44 25.31
C THR A 672 6.96 27.30 24.88
N VAL A 673 7.12 26.31 25.76
CA VAL A 673 7.84 25.05 25.51
C VAL A 673 6.97 23.85 25.89
N VAL A 674 7.23 22.72 25.24
CA VAL A 674 6.59 21.42 25.55
C VAL A 674 7.23 20.82 26.81
N GLU A 675 6.50 19.98 27.55
CA GLU A 675 6.94 19.49 28.86
C GLU A 675 8.19 18.59 28.82
N GLY A 676 9.18 18.93 29.65
CA GLY A 676 10.38 18.12 29.91
C GLY A 676 11.70 18.87 29.64
N PRO A 677 12.06 19.86 30.48
CA PRO A 677 12.95 19.53 31.61
C PRO A 677 12.62 20.30 32.91
N ARG A 678 13.49 20.22 33.94
CA ARG A 678 13.36 20.97 35.22
C ARG A 678 13.95 22.38 35.14
N SER A 679 13.42 23.29 35.97
CA SER A 679 13.88 24.68 36.15
C SER A 679 14.87 24.80 37.34
N PRO A 680 15.82 25.74 37.36
CA PRO A 680 16.13 26.79 36.37
C PRO A 680 17.37 26.53 35.50
N ALA A 681 17.56 27.35 34.46
CA ALA A 681 18.74 27.36 33.57
C ALA A 681 19.06 28.81 33.12
N GLY A 682 20.24 29.10 32.57
CA GLY A 682 20.60 30.42 31.98
C GLY A 682 20.54 30.44 30.43
N SER A 683 20.64 31.57 29.70
CA SER A 683 20.89 32.99 30.07
C SER A 683 21.11 33.91 28.80
N GLY A 684 20.67 35.20 28.71
CA GLY A 684 20.76 36.01 27.42
C GLY A 684 20.09 37.43 27.27
N THR A 685 19.80 37.84 26.00
CA THR A 685 19.90 39.22 25.41
C THR A 685 19.30 39.47 23.94
N ALA A 686 18.58 40.56 23.57
CA ALA A 686 17.42 40.55 22.61
C ALA A 686 16.79 41.89 22.01
N LYS A 687 16.79 42.25 20.68
CA LYS A 687 16.20 43.57 20.16
C LYS A 687 15.36 43.66 18.82
N VAL A 688 14.36 44.59 18.73
CA VAL A 688 13.42 44.90 17.58
C VAL A 688 13.68 46.21 16.80
N LEU A 689 12.97 46.36 15.67
CA LEU A 689 12.99 47.48 14.71
C LEU A 689 11.78 48.46 14.78
N ALA A 690 12.00 49.65 14.20
CA ALA A 690 11.01 50.68 13.77
C ALA A 690 10.35 51.59 14.83
N ASN A 691 9.75 52.70 14.36
CA ASN A 691 9.78 54.00 15.05
C ASN A 691 8.42 54.57 15.50
N THR A 692 8.43 55.25 16.65
CA THR A 692 7.35 56.12 17.17
C THR A 692 7.92 57.52 17.48
N LYS A 693 7.07 58.55 17.68
CA LYS A 693 7.46 59.92 18.09
C LYS A 693 6.68 60.35 19.35
N ASN A 694 7.30 61.18 20.18
CA ASN A 694 6.81 61.47 21.54
C ASN A 694 6.03 62.80 21.61
N ILE A 695 4.97 62.79 22.41
CA ILE A 695 4.10 63.93 22.76
C ILE A 695 4.69 64.65 24.00
N GLU A 696 4.44 65.96 24.16
CA GLU A 696 4.92 66.72 25.32
C GLU A 696 4.20 66.31 26.62
N THR A 697 4.94 66.11 27.71
CA THR A 697 4.39 65.71 29.02
C THR A 697 4.03 66.92 29.88
N TYR A 698 2.99 66.79 30.71
CA TYR A 698 2.52 67.87 31.57
C TYR A 698 3.40 68.03 32.82
N ASN A 699 4.38 68.92 32.72
CA ASN A 699 5.32 69.23 33.80
C ASN A 699 5.52 70.77 33.91
N ASN A 700 4.61 71.45 34.60
CA ASN A 700 4.70 72.89 34.97
C ASN A 700 4.83 73.90 33.81
N ASN A 701 4.28 73.60 32.63
CA ASN A 701 4.13 74.53 31.50
C ASN A 701 2.62 74.71 31.22
N PRO A 702 2.07 75.94 31.05
CA PRO A 702 0.61 76.18 31.07
C PRO A 702 -0.15 75.76 29.80
N ASN A 703 0.39 74.83 29.00
CA ASN A 703 -0.26 74.30 27.81
C ASN A 703 0.06 72.79 27.69
N PRO A 704 -0.89 71.86 27.94
CA PRO A 704 -0.63 70.42 27.92
C PRO A 704 -0.34 69.86 26.52
N GLY A 705 0.36 68.72 26.44
CA GLY A 705 0.65 68.05 25.17
C GLY A 705 -0.53 67.33 24.51
N VAL A 706 -1.62 67.12 25.25
CA VAL A 706 -2.94 66.72 24.72
C VAL A 706 -4.00 67.53 25.45
N VAL A 707 -4.85 68.26 24.71
CA VAL A 707 -5.84 69.19 25.28
C VAL A 707 -7.20 68.97 24.62
N ARG A 708 -8.25 68.91 25.43
CA ARG A 708 -9.65 68.87 24.97
C ARG A 708 -10.43 69.97 25.69
N ALA A 709 -11.17 70.79 24.96
CA ALA A 709 -12.00 71.83 25.56
C ALA A 709 -13.22 71.21 26.26
N ALA A 710 -13.59 71.71 27.44
CA ALA A 710 -14.75 71.23 28.19
C ALA A 710 -16.03 71.30 27.34
N GLY A 711 -16.78 70.19 27.26
CA GLY A 711 -17.99 70.07 26.43
C GLY A 711 -17.75 69.81 24.93
N SER A 712 -16.53 69.96 24.41
CA SER A 712 -16.19 69.67 23.00
C SER A 712 -15.78 68.21 22.80
N THR A 713 -15.87 67.66 21.59
CA THR A 713 -15.22 66.39 21.20
C THR A 713 -13.83 66.57 20.59
N LEU A 714 -13.45 67.81 20.26
CA LEU A 714 -12.20 68.16 19.59
C LEU A 714 -11.00 68.21 20.55
N VAL A 715 -9.90 67.62 20.11
CA VAL A 715 -8.63 67.44 20.82
C VAL A 715 -7.49 68.06 20.02
N THR A 716 -6.54 68.69 20.71
CA THR A 716 -5.28 69.25 20.17
C THR A 716 -4.10 68.49 20.78
N VAL A 717 -3.07 68.20 19.98
CA VAL A 717 -1.84 67.50 20.41
C VAL A 717 -0.58 68.28 20.03
N THR A 718 0.45 68.24 20.90
CA THR A 718 1.74 68.95 20.78
C THR A 718 2.93 67.99 20.98
N THR A 719 3.93 68.02 20.09
CA THR A 719 5.09 67.10 20.12
C THR A 719 6.41 67.75 20.54
N THR A 720 7.25 67.00 21.27
CA THR A 720 8.48 67.51 21.92
C THR A 720 9.49 68.12 20.95
N ALA A 721 9.55 67.59 19.73
CA ALA A 721 10.27 68.13 18.58
C ALA A 721 9.31 68.35 17.41
N ASN A 722 9.76 69.04 16.36
CA ASN A 722 8.98 69.23 15.14
C ASN A 722 8.63 67.86 14.53
N HIS A 723 7.34 67.54 14.40
CA HIS A 723 6.90 66.21 13.98
C HIS A 723 7.03 65.98 12.46
N GLY A 724 7.16 67.04 11.66
CA GLY A 724 7.39 66.95 10.20
C GLY A 724 6.21 66.41 9.39
N PHE A 725 5.01 66.37 9.99
CA PHE A 725 3.81 65.81 9.34
C PHE A 725 3.30 66.69 8.20
N ALA A 726 2.55 66.08 7.29
CA ALA A 726 1.83 66.75 6.21
C ALA A 726 0.70 67.67 6.73
N ALA A 727 0.02 68.40 5.85
CA ALA A 727 -1.07 69.32 6.24
C ALA A 727 -2.28 68.59 6.86
N SER A 728 -2.52 67.36 6.45
CA SER A 728 -3.48 66.42 7.04
C SER A 728 -3.07 64.98 6.72
N GLY A 729 -3.71 64.01 7.37
CA GLY A 729 -3.48 62.58 7.13
C GLY A 729 -4.04 61.72 8.26
N THR A 730 -3.57 60.48 8.37
CA THR A 730 -3.88 59.59 9.50
C THR A 730 -2.69 59.55 10.47
N VAL A 731 -2.95 59.59 11.77
CA VAL A 731 -1.94 59.44 12.83
C VAL A 731 -2.46 58.46 13.88
N THR A 732 -1.62 57.49 14.26
CA THR A 732 -1.92 56.61 15.40
C THR A 732 -1.38 57.24 16.67
N ILE A 733 -2.27 57.61 17.58
CA ILE A 733 -1.91 58.13 18.90
C ILE A 733 -1.84 56.96 19.88
N SER A 734 -0.80 56.93 20.71
CA SER A 734 -0.55 55.85 21.67
C SER A 734 0.21 56.38 22.89
N GLY A 735 -0.23 56.02 24.09
CA GLY A 735 0.39 56.44 25.36
C GLY A 735 -0.23 57.69 25.99
N VAL A 736 -1.39 58.18 25.50
CA VAL A 736 -2.14 59.25 26.19
C VAL A 736 -2.81 58.64 27.42
N MET A 737 -2.45 59.15 28.60
CA MET A 737 -2.91 58.66 29.89
C MET A 737 -3.52 59.78 30.74
N ASP A 738 -4.47 59.41 31.59
CA ASP A 738 -5.03 60.28 32.60
C ASP A 738 -3.93 60.61 33.64
N PRO A 739 -3.65 61.90 33.92
CA PRO A 739 -2.52 62.31 34.75
C PRO A 739 -2.77 62.13 36.26
N VAL A 740 -4.00 61.80 36.68
CA VAL A 740 -4.38 61.61 38.09
C VAL A 740 -4.42 60.12 38.45
N THR A 741 -4.85 59.27 37.52
CA THR A 741 -4.96 57.82 37.67
C THR A 741 -3.83 57.04 36.98
N ASN A 742 -2.99 57.71 36.18
CA ASN A 742 -1.84 57.18 35.45
C ASN A 742 -2.19 55.98 34.54
N VAL A 743 -3.24 56.20 33.75
CA VAL A 743 -4.09 55.15 33.17
C VAL A 743 -4.42 55.53 31.72
N ALA A 744 -4.05 54.71 30.73
CA ALA A 744 -4.23 55.07 29.31
C ALA A 744 -5.71 55.27 28.92
N ILE A 745 -6.02 56.45 28.40
CA ILE A 745 -7.39 56.83 28.05
C ILE A 745 -7.68 56.31 26.64
N SER A 746 -8.33 55.15 26.56
CA SER A 746 -8.52 54.34 25.34
C SER A 746 -8.87 55.15 24.09
N GLU A 747 -9.73 56.16 24.21
CA GLU A 747 -10.37 56.83 23.09
C GLU A 747 -9.61 58.08 22.64
N TYR A 748 -8.56 58.51 23.37
CA TYR A 748 -7.52 59.40 22.85
C TYR A 748 -6.38 58.60 22.18
N ASN A 749 -6.48 57.27 22.14
CA ASN A 749 -5.46 56.39 21.54
C ASN A 749 -6.09 55.58 20.39
N GLY A 750 -5.35 55.39 19.30
CA GLY A 750 -5.86 54.78 18.06
C GLY A 750 -5.55 55.60 16.82
N PRO A 751 -5.95 55.11 15.63
CA PRO A 751 -5.76 55.80 14.36
C PRO A 751 -6.83 56.89 14.16
N PHE A 752 -6.40 58.14 14.06
CA PHE A 752 -7.29 59.29 13.82
C PHE A 752 -6.88 60.06 12.57
N SER A 753 -7.86 60.58 11.84
CA SER A 753 -7.64 61.61 10.83
C SER A 753 -7.32 62.94 11.51
N TYR A 754 -6.17 63.55 11.18
CA TYR A 754 -5.71 64.80 11.77
C TYR A 754 -5.63 65.95 10.76
N THR A 755 -5.74 67.18 11.29
CA THR A 755 -5.38 68.42 10.59
C THR A 755 -4.20 69.08 11.30
N ARG A 756 -3.16 69.46 10.57
CA ARG A 756 -1.97 70.10 11.12
C ARG A 756 -2.23 71.58 11.39
N THR A 757 -2.04 72.00 12.64
CA THR A 757 -2.19 73.40 13.07
C THR A 757 -0.85 74.14 13.22
N GLY A 758 0.27 73.42 13.27
CA GLY A 758 1.62 73.99 13.33
C GLY A 758 2.72 72.96 13.08
N ASN A 759 3.99 73.37 13.18
CA ASN A 759 5.14 72.46 12.99
C ASN A 759 5.35 71.47 14.16
N LYS A 760 4.64 71.69 15.27
CA LYS A 760 4.59 70.86 16.49
C LYS A 760 3.17 70.41 16.87
N THR A 761 2.12 70.84 16.15
CA THR A 761 0.72 70.72 16.63
C THR A 761 -0.29 70.26 15.57
N PHE A 762 -1.30 69.50 15.98
CA PHE A 762 -2.41 69.01 15.16
C PHE A 762 -3.67 68.67 15.99
N THR A 763 -4.82 68.37 15.35
CA THR A 763 -6.12 68.11 16.03
C THR A 763 -6.91 66.89 15.50
N TYR A 764 -7.76 66.26 16.35
CA TYR A 764 -8.72 65.15 16.04
C TYR A 764 -9.82 64.97 17.13
N ASN A 765 -10.71 63.96 17.07
CA ASN A 765 -11.88 63.78 17.98
C ASN A 765 -11.96 62.40 18.73
N ILE A 766 -12.61 62.31 19.91
CA ILE A 766 -12.52 61.16 20.90
C ILE A 766 -13.83 60.79 21.69
N ALA A 767 -13.81 59.74 22.58
CA ALA A 767 -15.02 59.15 23.24
C ALA A 767 -15.06 58.54 24.72
N GLY A 768 -14.02 58.29 25.57
CA GLY A 768 -14.12 57.54 26.90
C GLY A 768 -12.83 57.28 27.79
N THR A 769 -12.54 56.08 28.45
CA THR A 769 -11.37 55.75 29.40
C THR A 769 -10.89 54.25 29.80
N THR A 770 -9.56 53.93 30.05
CA THR A 770 -8.83 53.00 31.08
C THR A 770 -8.03 51.61 30.80
N PRO A 771 -6.80 51.29 31.40
CA PRO A 771 -5.97 49.99 31.36
C PRO A 771 -4.86 49.66 32.52
N ALA A 772 -3.76 48.84 32.31
CA ALA A 772 -2.76 48.27 33.35
C ALA A 772 -1.21 47.98 33.00
N SER A 773 -0.40 47.17 33.79
CA SER A 773 1.15 46.97 33.84
C SER A 773 1.65 45.53 34.38
N PRO A 774 2.95 44.96 34.56
CA PRO A 774 4.35 45.42 34.97
C PRO A 774 5.71 44.75 34.38
N ALA A 775 6.63 43.98 35.10
CA ALA A 775 8.09 43.61 34.72
C ALA A 775 8.75 42.20 35.22
N THR A 776 10.02 41.60 35.12
CA THR A 776 11.54 41.70 34.73
C THR A 776 12.24 40.24 34.63
N GLY A 777 13.48 39.69 34.30
CA GLY A 777 14.95 39.85 33.78
C GLY A 777 15.87 38.48 33.68
N THR A 778 16.66 37.84 32.68
CA THR A 778 17.32 38.02 31.26
C THR A 778 17.62 36.80 30.18
N ILE A 779 17.07 36.64 28.91
CA ILE A 779 17.48 35.68 27.76
C ILE A 779 17.44 36.15 26.23
N THR A 780 18.05 35.38 25.25
CA THR A 780 18.68 35.83 23.95
C THR A 780 17.95 35.73 22.59
N ALA A 781 18.07 36.73 21.67
CA ALA A 781 17.86 36.62 20.20
C ALA A 781 18.19 37.91 19.36
N ASP A 782 17.93 37.89 18.04
CA ASP A 782 18.13 38.98 17.04
C ASP A 782 16.84 39.31 16.21
N GLY A 783 16.85 40.42 15.43
CA GLY A 783 15.79 40.81 14.48
C GLY A 783 16.30 41.73 13.34
N SER A 784 16.15 41.28 12.08
CA SER A 784 16.82 41.88 10.90
C SER A 784 16.06 43.04 10.21
N ALA A 785 16.82 43.87 9.48
CA ALA A 785 16.31 44.78 8.45
C ALA A 785 15.43 44.07 7.39
N ALA A 786 14.57 44.86 6.73
CA ALA A 786 13.52 44.40 5.80
C ALA A 786 14.02 43.36 4.79
N ALA A 787 13.49 42.14 4.89
CA ALA A 787 13.98 41.00 4.15
C ALA A 787 13.71 41.11 2.65
N LYS A 788 14.71 40.73 1.85
CA LYS A 788 14.68 40.70 0.39
C LYS A 788 14.17 39.33 -0.06
N THR A 789 13.15 39.28 -0.92
CA THR A 789 12.67 38.00 -1.48
C THR A 789 13.80 37.30 -2.26
N ILE A 790 13.97 36.00 -2.03
CA ILE A 790 14.81 35.15 -2.86
C ILE A 790 13.89 34.48 -3.90
N THR A 791 14.15 34.69 -5.18
CA THR A 791 13.34 34.13 -6.28
C THR A 791 13.83 32.76 -6.75
N SER A 792 15.07 32.37 -6.41
CA SER A 792 15.52 30.97 -6.52
C SER A 792 16.70 30.68 -5.58
N LEU A 793 16.75 29.44 -5.07
CA LEU A 793 17.97 28.84 -4.53
C LEU A 793 18.35 27.66 -5.43
N THR A 794 19.57 27.68 -5.96
CA THR A 794 20.12 26.59 -6.79
C THR A 794 21.51 26.22 -6.27
N ARG A 795 21.84 24.93 -6.22
CA ARG A 795 23.05 24.43 -5.57
C ARG A 795 23.96 23.66 -6.54
N SER A 796 25.26 23.85 -6.38
CA SER A 796 26.32 23.06 -7.03
C SER A 796 27.34 22.65 -5.96
N GLY A 797 27.44 21.34 -5.69
CA GLY A 797 28.17 20.83 -4.53
C GLY A 797 27.58 21.37 -3.22
N THR A 798 28.43 21.95 -2.37
CA THR A 798 28.00 22.67 -1.15
C THR A 798 27.58 24.12 -1.41
N THR A 799 27.88 24.68 -2.59
CA THR A 799 27.68 26.10 -2.87
C THR A 799 26.27 26.35 -3.41
N VAL A 800 25.49 27.13 -2.68
CA VAL A 800 24.17 27.63 -3.07
C VAL A 800 24.34 29.00 -3.72
N THR A 801 23.72 29.21 -4.86
CA THR A 801 23.49 30.53 -5.47
C THR A 801 22.05 30.94 -5.20
N ALA A 802 21.88 32.05 -4.49
CA ALA A 802 20.59 32.69 -4.27
C ALA A 802 20.38 33.82 -5.29
N THR A 803 19.21 33.86 -5.92
CA THR A 803 18.76 35.00 -6.73
C THR A 803 17.87 35.91 -5.88
N SER A 804 18.25 37.17 -5.71
CA SER A 804 17.46 38.17 -4.99
C SER A 804 17.70 39.55 -5.64
N PRO A 805 16.78 40.03 -6.50
CA PRO A 805 17.00 41.25 -7.27
C PRO A 805 17.22 42.49 -6.39
N ALA A 806 18.23 43.30 -6.74
CA ALA A 806 18.61 44.53 -6.01
C ALA A 806 18.74 44.33 -4.48
N HIS A 807 19.41 43.26 -4.04
CA HIS A 807 19.55 42.93 -2.62
C HIS A 807 20.40 43.92 -1.82
N GLY A 808 21.45 44.50 -2.42
CA GLY A 808 22.33 45.48 -1.79
C GLY A 808 23.43 44.93 -0.86
N PHE A 809 23.45 43.61 -0.60
CA PHE A 809 24.51 42.95 0.16
C PHE A 809 25.91 43.03 -0.51
N ILE A 810 26.97 42.72 0.24
CA ILE A 810 28.37 42.72 -0.21
C ILE A 810 29.12 41.42 0.15
N ASN A 811 30.21 41.10 -0.57
CA ASN A 811 31.05 39.94 -0.27
C ASN A 811 31.59 39.98 1.18
N GLY A 812 31.59 38.83 1.86
CA GLY A 812 32.05 38.70 3.25
C GLY A 812 30.99 39.09 4.31
N GLN A 813 29.81 39.53 3.90
CA GLN A 813 28.71 39.86 4.82
C GLN A 813 28.00 38.60 5.33
N THR A 814 27.57 38.60 6.60
CA THR A 814 26.68 37.55 7.12
C THR A 814 25.22 37.89 6.77
N VAL A 815 24.56 37.00 6.05
CA VAL A 815 23.15 37.10 5.67
C VAL A 815 22.37 35.93 6.27
N SER A 816 21.27 36.25 6.93
CA SER A 816 20.28 35.29 7.42
C SER A 816 19.27 34.97 6.32
N ILE A 817 19.18 33.69 5.98
CA ILE A 817 18.25 33.10 5.04
C ILE A 817 17.13 32.44 5.82
N GLY A 818 15.89 32.84 5.56
CA GLY A 818 14.70 32.32 6.24
C GLY A 818 13.45 32.38 5.37
N GLY A 819 12.36 31.81 5.85
CA GLY A 819 11.10 31.68 5.11
C GLY A 819 10.49 30.30 5.32
N THR A 820 9.62 29.88 4.41
CA THR A 820 8.96 28.57 4.45
C THR A 820 9.70 27.60 3.54
N ALA A 821 10.65 26.85 4.11
CA ALA A 821 11.35 25.78 3.42
C ALA A 821 10.39 24.65 3.00
N GLY A 822 10.62 24.05 1.82
CA GLY A 822 9.97 22.83 1.39
C GLY A 822 10.48 21.58 2.10
N THR A 823 9.95 20.42 1.70
CA THR A 823 10.28 19.11 2.30
C THR A 823 11.78 18.82 2.20
N GLN A 824 12.44 18.68 3.35
CA GLN A 824 13.90 18.48 3.49
C GLN A 824 14.79 19.64 3.00
N GLU A 825 14.25 20.85 2.87
CA GLU A 825 14.99 22.07 2.49
C GLU A 825 15.59 22.85 3.67
N GLY A 826 15.42 22.36 4.90
CA GLY A 826 15.87 23.06 6.12
C GLY A 826 17.35 23.46 6.14
N GLY A 827 18.22 22.73 5.41
CA GLY A 827 19.63 23.07 5.24
C GLY A 827 19.91 24.39 4.48
N TYR A 828 18.91 24.97 3.81
CA TYR A 828 19.03 26.31 3.21
C TYR A 828 18.79 27.46 4.19
N ILE A 829 18.16 27.21 5.34
CA ILE A 829 17.83 28.21 6.36
C ILE A 829 18.98 28.34 7.34
N GLY A 830 19.35 29.57 7.69
CA GLY A 830 20.45 29.87 8.62
C GLY A 830 21.17 31.18 8.30
N SER A 831 22.17 31.52 9.12
CA SER A 831 23.03 32.69 8.91
C SER A 831 24.35 32.26 8.27
N PHE A 832 24.63 32.77 7.07
CA PHE A 832 25.80 32.38 6.27
C PHE A 832 26.64 33.59 5.86
N VAL A 833 27.96 33.42 5.81
CA VAL A 833 28.86 34.42 5.20
C VAL A 833 28.77 34.28 3.68
N ILE A 834 28.44 35.36 2.99
CA ILE A 834 28.19 35.33 1.54
C ILE A 834 29.44 35.65 0.70
N SER A 835 29.49 35.08 -0.49
CA SER A 835 30.52 35.30 -1.52
C SER A 835 29.87 35.41 -2.91
N GLY A 836 30.65 35.57 -3.98
CA GLY A 836 30.13 35.60 -5.36
C GLY A 836 29.09 36.68 -5.64
N VAL A 837 29.10 37.78 -4.87
CA VAL A 837 28.01 38.76 -4.83
C VAL A 837 27.97 39.65 -6.07
N THR A 838 26.78 39.78 -6.67
CA THR A 838 26.46 40.68 -7.80
C THR A 838 25.41 41.71 -7.39
N SER A 839 24.68 42.32 -8.32
CA SER A 839 23.51 43.16 -8.00
C SER A 839 22.24 42.35 -7.67
N ASN A 840 22.17 41.09 -8.12
CA ASN A 840 20.96 40.27 -8.11
C ASN A 840 21.19 38.84 -7.58
N THR A 841 22.43 38.46 -7.28
CA THR A 841 22.78 37.12 -6.80
C THR A 841 23.88 37.16 -5.74
N PHE A 842 23.85 36.22 -4.81
CA PHE A 842 24.94 35.94 -3.89
C PHE A 842 25.08 34.43 -3.68
N GLN A 843 26.25 34.01 -3.21
CA GLN A 843 26.55 32.61 -2.92
C GLN A 843 26.79 32.38 -1.44
N TYR A 844 26.45 31.18 -0.96
CA TYR A 844 26.76 30.72 0.40
C TYR A 844 26.95 29.20 0.42
N SER A 845 27.55 28.67 1.49
CA SER A 845 27.80 27.24 1.64
C SER A 845 26.81 26.58 2.59
N VAL A 846 26.25 25.44 2.19
CA VAL A 846 25.44 24.56 3.05
C VAL A 846 26.13 23.21 3.25
N VAL A 847 25.87 22.57 4.39
CA VAL A 847 26.16 21.15 4.56
C VAL A 847 25.18 20.36 3.71
N THR A 848 25.67 19.34 2.99
CA THR A 848 24.81 18.40 2.27
C THR A 848 24.75 17.06 2.99
N THR A 849 23.59 16.41 2.99
CA THR A 849 23.44 15.02 3.45
C THR A 849 22.97 14.12 2.30
N PRO A 850 23.34 12.82 2.30
CA PRO A 850 24.30 12.19 3.21
C PRO A 850 25.73 12.72 3.01
N VAL A 851 26.49 12.72 4.11
CA VAL A 851 27.92 13.10 4.15
C VAL A 851 28.73 12.11 3.30
N SER A 852 29.81 12.59 2.67
CA SER A 852 30.68 11.78 1.81
C SER A 852 32.15 12.01 2.17
N PRO A 853 32.98 10.96 2.37
CA PRO A 853 32.61 9.54 2.31
C PRO A 853 31.65 9.10 3.43
N ALA A 854 30.95 7.99 3.22
CA ALA A 854 30.20 7.32 4.28
C ALA A 854 31.12 6.77 5.38
N THR A 855 30.60 6.66 6.59
CA THR A 855 31.30 6.12 7.76
C THR A 855 30.57 4.89 8.32
N GLY A 856 31.26 4.06 9.09
CA GLY A 856 30.69 2.86 9.73
C GLY A 856 31.32 1.55 9.25
N THR A 857 30.80 0.42 9.74
CA THR A 857 31.22 -0.92 9.32
C THR A 857 30.28 -1.40 8.22
N ILE A 858 30.54 -0.96 6.99
CA ILE A 858 29.57 -1.05 5.89
C ILE A 858 29.69 -2.40 5.16
N THR A 859 28.56 -3.03 4.88
CA THR A 859 28.44 -4.23 4.02
C THR A 859 27.46 -4.02 2.88
N ALA A 860 27.65 -4.77 1.80
CA ALA A 860 26.76 -4.84 0.64
C ALA A 860 26.43 -6.31 0.32
N GLN A 861 25.15 -6.64 0.16
CA GLN A 861 24.69 -8.01 -0.13
C GLN A 861 23.65 -8.00 -1.24
N LYS A 862 23.71 -8.97 -2.17
CA LYS A 862 22.67 -9.13 -3.20
C LYS A 862 21.36 -9.58 -2.56
N SER A 863 20.27 -8.87 -2.84
CA SER A 863 18.95 -9.22 -2.32
C SER A 863 18.43 -10.53 -2.95
N GLY A 864 17.67 -11.31 -2.19
CA GLY A 864 17.05 -12.56 -2.64
C GLY A 864 17.96 -13.80 -2.65
N VAL A 865 19.28 -13.65 -2.48
CA VAL A 865 20.23 -14.78 -2.41
C VAL A 865 20.88 -14.82 -1.03
N SER A 866 20.42 -15.76 -0.20
CA SER A 866 21.15 -16.23 0.97
C SER A 866 22.39 -17.05 0.52
N ASP A 867 23.30 -17.34 1.45
CA ASP A 867 24.61 -17.94 1.15
C ASP A 867 24.53 -19.31 0.46
N ARG A 868 25.66 -19.81 -0.06
CA ARG A 868 25.80 -21.14 -0.68
C ARG A 868 25.09 -22.26 0.10
N THR A 869 25.18 -22.26 1.43
CA THR A 869 24.56 -23.29 2.28
C THR A 869 23.05 -23.21 2.20
N SER A 870 22.51 -22.02 2.43
CA SER A 870 21.07 -21.74 2.37
C SER A 870 20.47 -22.03 0.99
N LEU A 871 21.16 -21.63 -0.08
CA LEU A 871 20.72 -21.91 -1.46
C LEU A 871 20.76 -23.41 -1.80
N ILE A 872 21.82 -24.13 -1.40
CA ILE A 872 21.89 -25.59 -1.59
C ILE A 872 20.73 -26.27 -0.84
N ASN A 873 20.47 -25.89 0.41
CA ASN A 873 19.39 -26.45 1.22
C ASN A 873 18.00 -26.18 0.60
N TRP A 874 17.75 -24.97 0.10
CA TRP A 874 16.49 -24.61 -0.55
C TRP A 874 16.25 -25.36 -1.87
N VAL A 875 17.27 -25.49 -2.72
CA VAL A 875 17.21 -26.31 -3.94
C VAL A 875 16.96 -27.78 -3.57
N ARG A 876 17.54 -28.26 -2.46
CA ARG A 876 17.26 -29.59 -1.90
C ARG A 876 15.90 -29.68 -1.18
N GLY A 877 15.17 -28.59 -1.00
CA GLY A 877 13.77 -28.57 -0.55
C GLY A 877 13.50 -28.13 0.89
N GLU A 878 14.48 -27.57 1.61
CA GLU A 878 14.27 -26.99 2.95
C GLU A 878 13.48 -25.67 2.87
N ASN A 879 12.45 -25.49 3.71
CA ASN A 879 11.69 -24.23 3.81
C ASN A 879 12.45 -23.19 4.68
N ASN A 880 13.64 -22.81 4.24
CA ASN A 880 14.55 -21.92 4.98
C ASN A 880 14.40 -20.42 4.67
N PHE A 881 13.43 -20.04 3.82
CA PHE A 881 13.04 -18.65 3.57
C PHE A 881 11.74 -18.26 4.30
N GLY A 882 10.86 -19.21 4.63
CA GLY A 882 9.63 -18.96 5.38
C GLY A 882 8.53 -18.21 4.61
N ASP A 883 8.66 -18.07 3.29
CA ASP A 883 7.66 -17.42 2.42
C ASP A 883 6.56 -18.38 1.94
N GLU A 884 6.75 -19.69 2.11
CA GLU A 884 5.76 -20.72 1.75
C GLU A 884 4.98 -21.16 3.01
N ALA A 885 3.65 -20.96 2.98
CA ALA A 885 2.75 -21.35 4.06
C ALA A 885 2.49 -22.87 4.06
N SER A 886 2.47 -23.48 5.25
CA SER A 886 2.55 -24.94 5.47
C SER A 886 3.89 -25.55 5.01
N PRO A 887 4.28 -26.75 5.48
CA PRO A 887 3.62 -27.60 6.48
C PRO A 887 3.89 -27.16 7.92
N ASP A 888 3.25 -27.79 8.90
CA ASP A 888 3.54 -27.61 10.34
C ASP A 888 4.73 -28.46 10.81
N SER A 889 5.34 -28.05 11.92
CA SER A 889 6.31 -28.86 12.67
C SER A 889 5.69 -30.24 13.03
N PRO A 890 6.38 -31.37 12.79
CA PRO A 890 7.82 -31.50 12.57
C PRO A 890 8.28 -31.39 11.12
N TYR A 891 7.38 -31.19 10.16
CA TYR A 891 7.72 -31.17 8.73
C TYR A 891 8.45 -29.87 8.37
N THR A 892 9.52 -29.97 7.57
CA THR A 892 10.40 -28.82 7.22
C THR A 892 10.58 -28.64 5.71
N VAL A 893 9.91 -29.46 4.92
CA VAL A 893 10.01 -29.48 3.45
C VAL A 893 9.13 -28.41 2.82
N ARG A 894 9.65 -27.66 1.84
CA ARG A 894 8.90 -26.58 1.18
C ARG A 894 7.77 -27.13 0.29
N PRO A 895 6.53 -26.59 0.36
CA PRO A 895 5.43 -26.95 -0.53
C PRO A 895 5.81 -27.01 -2.02
N SER A 896 6.59 -26.04 -2.50
CA SER A 896 6.96 -25.84 -3.90
C SER A 896 8.11 -26.73 -4.41
N ILE A 897 8.56 -27.74 -3.64
CA ILE A 897 9.82 -28.50 -3.81
C ILE A 897 10.14 -28.99 -5.25
N HIS A 898 9.12 -29.15 -6.08
CA HIS A 898 9.24 -29.61 -7.45
C HIS A 898 9.71 -28.52 -8.43
N GLY A 899 9.36 -27.25 -8.22
CA GLY A 899 9.52 -26.20 -9.24
C GLY A 899 8.67 -26.45 -10.49
N ASP A 900 8.53 -25.44 -11.34
CA ASP A 900 7.65 -25.51 -12.49
C ASP A 900 8.25 -26.20 -13.73
N VAL A 901 7.39 -26.63 -14.65
CA VAL A 901 7.72 -27.40 -15.86
C VAL A 901 7.33 -26.63 -17.15
N LEU A 902 7.57 -25.32 -17.15
CA LEU A 902 7.35 -24.41 -18.29
C LEU A 902 8.22 -24.76 -19.51
N HIS A 903 9.54 -24.58 -19.38
CA HIS A 903 10.47 -24.62 -20.52
C HIS A 903 10.77 -26.06 -21.02
N SER A 904 10.20 -27.08 -20.37
CA SER A 904 10.42 -28.49 -20.69
C SER A 904 9.13 -29.17 -21.09
N ARG A 905 9.05 -29.69 -22.31
CA ARG A 905 8.09 -30.75 -22.63
C ARG A 905 8.67 -32.08 -22.11
N PRO A 906 7.96 -32.83 -21.25
CA PRO A 906 8.48 -34.11 -20.77
C PRO A 906 8.72 -35.10 -21.91
N LEU A 907 9.76 -35.93 -21.76
CA LEU A 907 10.16 -36.95 -22.70
C LEU A 907 10.07 -38.32 -22.04
N THR A 908 9.13 -39.14 -22.49
CA THR A 908 8.85 -40.46 -21.90
C THR A 908 9.43 -41.58 -22.75
N ILE A 909 10.34 -42.36 -22.18
CA ILE A 909 11.11 -43.44 -22.83
C ILE A 909 10.78 -44.77 -22.14
N ASN A 910 10.45 -45.82 -22.92
CA ASN A 910 10.35 -47.19 -22.41
C ASN A 910 11.70 -47.92 -22.58
N PHE A 911 12.34 -48.31 -21.48
CA PHE A 911 13.56 -49.14 -21.47
C PHE A 911 13.29 -50.65 -21.40
N GLY A 912 12.02 -51.05 -21.27
CA GLY A 912 11.59 -52.44 -21.08
C GLY A 912 11.11 -53.07 -22.38
N THR A 913 10.10 -53.93 -22.25
CA THR A 913 9.38 -54.56 -23.37
C THR A 913 7.91 -54.15 -23.35
N ASP A 914 7.13 -54.50 -24.38
CA ASP A 914 5.70 -54.18 -24.41
C ASP A 914 4.88 -54.96 -23.36
N VAL A 915 5.38 -56.12 -22.93
CA VAL A 915 4.75 -56.96 -21.88
C VAL A 915 5.28 -56.69 -20.47
N ALA A 916 6.42 -56.01 -20.36
CA ALA A 916 7.05 -55.59 -19.12
C ALA A 916 7.72 -54.22 -19.34
N PRO A 917 6.93 -53.14 -19.37
CA PRO A 917 7.45 -51.80 -19.64
C PRO A 917 8.30 -51.29 -18.48
N HIS A 918 9.33 -50.51 -18.82
CA HIS A 918 10.17 -49.74 -17.90
C HIS A 918 10.21 -48.28 -18.38
N VAL A 919 9.06 -47.62 -18.28
CA VAL A 919 8.82 -46.22 -18.60
C VAL A 919 9.56 -45.30 -17.62
N VAL A 920 10.35 -44.37 -18.15
CA VAL A 920 10.96 -43.27 -17.40
C VAL A 920 10.63 -41.95 -18.11
N VAL A 921 10.22 -40.95 -17.33
CA VAL A 921 9.86 -39.62 -17.82
C VAL A 921 10.96 -38.63 -17.46
N PHE A 922 11.53 -37.96 -18.47
CA PHE A 922 12.62 -37.00 -18.33
C PHE A 922 12.17 -35.57 -18.62
N TYR A 923 12.55 -34.62 -17.78
CA TYR A 923 12.17 -33.21 -17.91
C TYR A 923 13.09 -32.30 -17.08
N GLY A 924 13.25 -31.04 -17.48
CA GLY A 924 13.79 -30.01 -16.60
C GLY A 924 12.67 -29.30 -15.82
N ALA A 925 13.04 -28.66 -14.72
CA ALA A 925 12.21 -27.69 -14.03
C ALA A 925 13.01 -26.40 -13.76
N ASN A 926 12.34 -25.26 -13.60
CA ASN A 926 13.03 -23.97 -13.40
C ASN A 926 13.72 -23.85 -12.03
N ASP A 927 13.58 -24.84 -11.13
CA ASP A 927 14.46 -25.01 -9.96
C ASP A 927 15.89 -25.44 -10.34
N GLY A 928 16.19 -25.51 -11.64
CA GLY A 928 17.50 -25.86 -12.21
C GLY A 928 17.76 -27.36 -12.29
N VAL A 929 16.80 -28.19 -11.88
CA VAL A 929 16.99 -29.65 -11.76
C VAL A 929 16.44 -30.36 -13.00
N PHE A 930 17.32 -31.12 -13.67
CA PHE A 930 16.91 -32.16 -14.61
C PHE A 930 16.48 -33.42 -13.84
N ARG A 931 15.31 -33.95 -14.20
CA ARG A 931 14.55 -34.94 -13.44
C ARG A 931 14.30 -36.18 -14.29
N ALA A 932 14.27 -37.34 -13.63
CA ALA A 932 13.91 -38.62 -14.20
C ALA A 932 13.00 -39.33 -13.21
N VAL A 933 11.74 -39.60 -13.59
CA VAL A 933 10.73 -40.22 -12.70
C VAL A 933 10.17 -41.51 -13.29
N ASN A 934 9.73 -42.42 -12.42
CA ASN A 934 9.15 -43.69 -12.79
C ASN A 934 7.75 -43.49 -13.40
N GLY A 935 7.62 -43.76 -14.71
CA GLY A 935 6.35 -43.61 -15.44
C GLY A 935 5.48 -44.87 -15.47
N ASN A 936 5.86 -45.97 -14.80
CA ASN A 936 5.18 -47.26 -14.91
C ASN A 936 3.85 -47.39 -14.14
N GLN A 937 3.27 -46.27 -13.69
CA GLN A 937 2.03 -46.33 -12.91
C GLN A 937 0.84 -46.61 -13.83
N THR A 938 0.08 -47.65 -13.50
CA THR A 938 -1.13 -48.10 -14.21
C THR A 938 -2.39 -48.03 -13.34
N GLY A 939 -2.28 -47.45 -12.14
CA GLY A 939 -3.35 -47.20 -11.17
C GLY A 939 -2.88 -46.24 -10.09
N SER A 940 -3.80 -45.78 -9.23
CA SER A 940 -3.47 -44.88 -8.10
C SER A 940 -2.47 -45.51 -7.13
N ILE A 941 -1.55 -44.69 -6.60
CA ILE A 941 -0.63 -45.11 -5.53
C ILE A 941 -1.44 -45.29 -4.23
N THR A 942 -1.53 -46.53 -3.74
CA THR A 942 -2.38 -46.90 -2.57
C THR A 942 -1.60 -47.15 -1.28
N SER A 943 -0.29 -47.40 -1.35
CA SER A 943 0.66 -47.40 -0.25
C SER A 943 2.07 -47.13 -0.79
N GLY A 944 2.97 -46.58 0.05
CA GLY A 944 4.23 -45.98 -0.40
C GLY A 944 5.25 -46.98 -0.96
N GLY A 945 6.02 -46.53 -1.96
CA GLY A 945 7.14 -47.22 -2.60
C GLY A 945 8.04 -46.26 -3.37
#